data_AF-V5HYW4-F1
#
_entry.id   AF-V5HYW4-F1
#
_cell.length_a   1.000
_cell.length_b   1.000
_cell.length_c   1.000
_cell.angle_alpha   90.00
_cell.angle_beta   90.00
_cell.angle_gamma   90.00
#
_symmetry.space_group_name_H-M   'P 1'
#
loop_
_entity.id
_entity.type
_entity.pdbx_description
1 polymer ?
#
loop_
_entity_poly.entity_id
_entity_poly.type
_entity_poly.pdbx_seq_one_letter_code
_entity_poly.pdbx_strand_id
1 'polypeptide(L)'
;VSERQELYPALLTREIKRHALQTVLKQTNTSLIDLVCRVYRLDENAQDYMDVVQDLLLRQHFNEASTIVVRLKLHDYFTLEEIAIPLFLLDKIGLLENYMAGLPELQKEVIVYMDSLYNDANRIDNLIYNLNLKMVSRDKFHPKTLAKVISRLLKQYNLPVELCPNVQYSRSKSAMKYLIHKKYNENDYSEASWREMICEAVGPNCSLQKELINDLMWMNDYENALSFALKLGLPEHHWPNYLRDYKERCGVRKVQELMRSWNINEDQDDPSKFLSLRIDLSDVHMVDTPDGFARCIEVLKDYDVVGVDAEWKPTMGLAPSRLSLVQLAVWDGVYVLDILKLSEVLGESHWRQLYTEILSSDDILKLGYGIVEDLKLLSEVAKCPSAKARNFIDLCSFSEKLRQKHPSLMKPVIPKDREHKGLSELTRTLLGLPLNKDEQCSDWENRPLRSSQMRYAALDAFCLLQVYEELFKRAEGEDMNLRELIQEVRDSEAVRRDKPRKYKPQHKFRPQEATNSVSVVRPEAPIPASEFKVVADSMVLGLGHQLRLCGIDTVILQQGEHHDQAVKLSHKEDRVILTSGAAFQKLKQYVRPVMIFEVNNLLPAKEQLKTVLEHYKVVIKEENLLSRCTACNGDNYALVPQEDMRKLCTRSGARHRETRTYDAHVLDLESACFDGGVRVQWESCAIERMSHVDTFHVCVKCGKVYWEGSHRRRVNQQMRSSNLIAGPGQASE
;
A
#
# COMPACT_ATOMS: atom_id res chain seq x y z
N VAL A 1 10.83 11.75 62.94
CA VAL A 1 11.22 11.04 61.70
C VAL A 1 12.58 11.53 61.14
N SER A 2 13.01 12.77 61.43
CA SER A 2 14.30 13.34 61.00
C SER A 2 15.56 12.81 61.73
N GLU A 3 15.44 12.20 62.92
CA GLU A 3 16.61 11.88 63.77
C GLU A 3 17.20 10.47 63.58
N ARG A 4 16.70 9.66 62.63
CA ARG A 4 17.19 8.27 62.41
C ARG A 4 17.60 7.94 60.97
N GLN A 5 17.72 8.94 60.09
CA GLN A 5 18.15 8.70 58.71
C GLN A 5 19.57 8.12 58.62
N GLU A 6 20.43 8.45 59.59
CA GLU A 6 21.81 7.93 59.66
C GLU A 6 21.90 6.44 60.00
N LEU A 7 20.89 5.88 60.68
CA LEU A 7 20.81 4.45 60.99
C LEU A 7 20.28 3.62 59.81
N TYR A 8 19.63 4.26 58.83
CA TYR A 8 18.97 3.59 57.72
C TYR A 8 19.92 2.71 56.89
N PRO A 9 21.14 3.16 56.50
CA PRO A 9 22.09 2.30 55.77
C PRO A 9 22.58 1.11 56.61
N ALA A 10 22.77 1.31 57.92
CA ALA A 10 23.27 0.26 58.82
C ALA A 10 22.25 -0.89 59.05
N LEU A 11 20.96 -0.62 58.84
CA LEU A 11 19.89 -1.60 58.97
C LEU A 11 19.64 -2.42 57.69
N LEU A 12 20.15 -1.97 56.54
CA LEU A 12 20.00 -2.67 55.25
C LEU A 12 21.11 -3.73 55.07
N THR A 13 21.09 -4.76 55.91
CA THR A 13 22.04 -5.88 55.79
C THR A 13 21.81 -6.66 54.50
N ARG A 14 22.83 -7.39 54.04
CA ARG A 14 22.76 -8.24 52.82
C ARG A 14 21.59 -9.23 52.87
N GLU A 15 21.34 -9.82 54.04
CA GLU A 15 20.23 -10.75 54.28
C GLU A 15 18.87 -10.07 54.13
N ILE A 16 18.69 -8.90 54.73
CA ILE A 16 17.43 -8.13 54.64
C ILE A 16 17.16 -7.70 53.21
N LYS A 17 18.18 -7.18 52.52
CA LYS A 17 18.09 -6.78 51.11
C LYS A 17 17.67 -7.95 50.22
N ARG A 18 18.30 -9.13 50.39
CA ARG A 18 17.98 -10.34 49.62
C ARG A 18 16.61 -10.90 49.96
N HIS A 19 16.23 -10.93 51.24
CA HIS A 19 14.91 -11.38 51.68
C HIS A 19 13.79 -10.50 51.14
N ALA A 20 13.99 -9.17 51.11
CA ALA A 20 13.03 -8.23 50.54
C ALA A 20 12.80 -8.49 49.04
N LEU A 21 13.88 -8.69 48.28
CA LEU A 21 13.78 -9.03 46.86
C LEU A 21 13.05 -10.37 46.64
N GLN A 22 13.43 -11.43 47.36
CA GLN A 22 12.77 -12.73 47.26
C GLN A 22 11.30 -12.70 47.68
N THR A 23 10.93 -11.81 48.62
CA THR A 23 9.55 -11.65 49.07
C THR A 23 8.69 -10.96 48.04
N VAL A 24 9.20 -9.89 47.39
CA VAL A 24 8.44 -9.19 46.34
C VAL A 24 8.27 -10.04 45.10
N LEU A 25 9.23 -10.94 44.79
CA LEU A 25 9.12 -11.87 43.66
C LEU A 25 8.04 -12.94 43.83
N LYS A 26 7.46 -13.10 45.03
CA LYS A 26 6.27 -13.95 45.25
C LYS A 26 4.97 -13.24 44.86
N GLN A 27 5.02 -11.93 44.61
CA GLN A 27 3.85 -11.13 44.23
C GLN A 27 3.72 -11.06 42.70
N THR A 28 2.49 -10.99 42.20
CA THR A 28 2.20 -10.92 40.76
C THR A 28 2.47 -9.55 40.13
N ASN A 29 2.77 -8.54 40.94
CA ASN A 29 2.91 -7.15 40.49
C ASN A 29 4.38 -6.74 40.38
N THR A 30 4.90 -6.72 39.14
CA THR A 30 6.29 -6.34 38.83
C THR A 30 6.62 -4.88 39.16
N SER A 31 5.64 -3.98 39.27
CA SER A 31 5.89 -2.58 39.66
C SER A 31 6.39 -2.44 41.10
N LEU A 32 6.14 -3.43 41.95
CA LEU A 32 6.64 -3.46 43.32
C LEU A 32 8.14 -3.76 43.39
N ILE A 33 8.69 -4.43 42.37
CA ILE A 33 10.12 -4.77 42.31
C ILE A 33 10.96 -3.48 42.27
N ASP A 34 10.56 -2.51 41.46
CA ASP A 34 11.24 -1.21 41.38
C ASP A 34 11.24 -0.47 42.72
N LEU A 35 10.08 -0.46 43.41
CA LEU A 35 9.95 0.16 44.73
C LEU A 35 10.88 -0.53 45.74
N VAL A 36 10.92 -1.86 45.76
CA VAL A 36 11.80 -2.61 46.67
C VAL A 36 13.27 -2.36 46.35
N CYS A 37 13.65 -2.33 45.07
CA CYS A 37 15.03 -2.01 44.67
C CYS A 37 15.45 -0.62 45.16
N ARG A 38 14.56 0.37 45.09
CA ARG A 38 14.79 1.74 45.59
C ARG A 38 14.86 1.81 47.11
N VAL A 39 13.89 1.24 47.81
CA VAL A 39 13.80 1.30 49.28
C VAL A 39 15.00 0.59 49.91
N TYR A 40 15.36 -0.59 49.41
CA TYR A 40 16.43 -1.42 49.99
C TYR A 40 17.82 -1.17 49.37
N ARG A 41 17.95 -0.19 48.46
CA ARG A 41 19.22 0.19 47.80
C ARG A 41 19.99 -1.02 47.27
N LEU A 42 19.30 -1.83 46.46
CA LEU A 42 19.86 -3.06 45.90
C LEU A 42 20.93 -2.79 44.83
N ASP A 43 21.00 -1.57 44.32
CA ASP A 43 21.98 -1.08 43.35
C ASP A 43 23.39 -0.93 43.92
N GLU A 44 23.57 -0.77 45.23
CA GLU A 44 24.89 -0.64 45.88
C GLU A 44 25.78 -1.89 45.67
N ASN A 45 25.18 -3.08 45.53
CA ASN A 45 25.89 -4.35 45.27
C ASN A 45 25.07 -5.22 44.28
N ALA A 46 24.75 -4.66 43.10
CA ALA A 46 23.86 -5.29 42.12
C ALA A 46 24.23 -6.76 41.77
N GLN A 47 25.52 -7.08 41.72
CA GLN A 47 26.03 -8.42 41.37
C GLN A 47 25.62 -9.52 42.36
N ASP A 48 25.29 -9.17 43.61
CA ASP A 48 24.86 -10.12 44.65
C ASP A 48 23.52 -10.81 44.34
N TYR A 49 22.78 -10.29 43.36
CA TYR A 49 21.46 -10.78 42.96
C TYR A 49 21.48 -11.51 41.61
N MET A 50 22.67 -11.73 41.03
CA MET A 50 22.81 -12.44 39.75
C MET A 50 22.24 -13.85 39.80
N ASP A 51 22.44 -14.56 40.92
CA ASP A 51 21.91 -15.90 41.14
C ASP A 51 20.37 -15.91 41.21
N VAL A 52 19.76 -14.85 41.74
CA VAL A 52 18.30 -14.66 41.73
C VAL A 52 17.79 -14.48 40.30
N VAL A 53 18.47 -13.67 39.48
CA VAL A 53 18.09 -13.48 38.07
C VAL A 53 18.24 -14.78 37.29
N GLN A 54 19.34 -15.52 37.48
CA GLN A 54 19.56 -16.82 36.85
C GLN A 54 18.50 -17.86 37.22
N ASP A 55 18.09 -17.94 38.50
CA ASP A 55 16.98 -18.82 38.93
C ASP A 55 15.65 -18.43 38.26
N LEU A 56 15.36 -17.13 38.11
CA LEU A 56 14.18 -16.66 37.39
C LEU A 56 14.21 -17.08 35.91
N LEU A 57 15.35 -16.95 35.24
CA LEU A 57 15.51 -17.34 33.84
C LEU A 57 15.34 -18.86 33.65
N LEU A 58 15.92 -19.68 34.52
CA LEU A 58 15.74 -21.14 34.52
C LEU A 58 14.28 -21.54 34.68
N ARG A 59 13.50 -20.75 35.42
CA ARG A 59 12.04 -20.92 35.61
C ARG A 59 11.19 -20.23 34.56
N GLN A 60 11.79 -19.58 33.56
CA GLN A 60 11.12 -18.83 32.48
C GLN A 60 10.32 -17.61 32.98
N HIS A 61 10.71 -17.02 34.11
CA HIS A 61 10.13 -15.80 34.66
C HIS A 61 10.79 -14.55 34.06
N PHE A 62 10.66 -14.38 32.74
CA PHE A 62 11.36 -13.33 31.98
C PHE A 62 10.92 -11.90 32.32
N ASN A 63 9.67 -11.70 32.77
CA ASN A 63 9.17 -10.37 33.11
C ASN A 63 9.89 -9.81 34.35
N GLU A 64 10.00 -10.65 35.39
CA GLU A 64 10.66 -10.33 36.65
C GLU A 64 12.16 -10.19 36.43
N ALA A 65 12.78 -11.15 35.73
CA ALA A 65 14.20 -11.12 35.41
C ALA A 65 14.60 -9.84 34.69
N SER A 66 13.90 -9.48 33.59
CA SER A 66 14.19 -8.25 32.85
C SER A 66 14.00 -6.98 33.67
N THR A 67 12.97 -6.94 34.53
CA THR A 67 12.73 -5.80 35.42
C THR A 67 13.87 -5.59 36.40
N ILE A 68 14.40 -6.67 37.00
CA ILE A 68 15.54 -6.61 37.92
C ILE A 68 16.79 -6.16 37.16
N VAL A 69 17.08 -6.75 36.00
CA VAL A 69 18.27 -6.41 35.20
C VAL A 69 18.27 -4.94 34.81
N VAL A 70 17.13 -4.41 34.35
CA VAL A 70 17.00 -2.98 34.04
C VAL A 70 17.26 -2.13 35.27
N ARG A 71 16.64 -2.46 36.40
CA ARG A 71 16.70 -1.63 37.60
C ARG A 71 18.09 -1.63 38.24
N LEU A 72 18.80 -2.75 38.16
CA LEU A 72 20.14 -2.93 38.71
C LEU A 72 21.26 -2.71 37.70
N LYS A 73 20.92 -2.42 36.42
CA LYS A 73 21.88 -2.20 35.32
C LYS A 73 22.82 -3.38 35.10
N LEU A 74 22.27 -4.60 35.02
CA LEU A 74 23.03 -5.85 34.89
C LEU A 74 23.11 -6.37 33.45
N HIS A 75 22.85 -5.54 32.44
CA HIS A 75 22.72 -5.96 31.04
C HIS A 75 23.96 -6.70 30.50
N ASP A 76 25.17 -6.28 30.86
CA ASP A 76 26.43 -6.83 30.35
C ASP A 76 26.68 -8.31 30.72
N TYR A 77 25.88 -8.86 31.65
CA TYR A 77 25.99 -10.24 32.11
C TYR A 77 25.07 -11.22 31.39
N PHE A 78 24.18 -10.73 30.51
CA PHE A 78 23.19 -11.56 29.84
C PHE A 78 23.26 -11.37 28.33
N THR A 79 23.24 -12.49 27.62
CA THR A 79 23.13 -12.50 26.16
C THR A 79 21.73 -12.12 25.70
N LEU A 80 21.58 -11.79 24.42
CA LEU A 80 20.28 -11.51 23.81
C LEU A 80 19.31 -12.70 23.96
N GLU A 81 19.82 -13.92 23.79
CA GLU A 81 19.03 -15.16 23.81
C GLU A 81 18.51 -15.52 25.22
N GLU A 82 19.12 -14.99 26.28
CA GLU A 82 18.68 -15.23 27.65
C GLU A 82 17.49 -14.37 28.06
N ILE A 83 17.38 -13.14 27.55
CA ILE A 83 16.34 -12.18 27.98
C ILE A 83 15.62 -11.51 26.81
N ALA A 84 16.34 -10.76 25.98
CA ALA A 84 15.74 -9.91 24.96
C ALA A 84 14.92 -10.71 23.93
N ILE A 85 15.48 -11.81 23.43
CA ILE A 85 14.83 -12.69 22.44
C ILE A 85 13.65 -13.44 23.06
N PRO A 86 13.72 -14.05 24.26
CA PRO A 86 12.54 -14.57 24.94
C PRO A 86 11.41 -13.55 25.12
N LEU A 87 11.71 -12.31 25.52
CA LEU A 87 10.70 -11.25 25.63
C LEU A 87 10.05 -10.95 24.27
N PHE A 88 10.84 -10.92 23.19
CA PHE A 88 10.30 -10.79 21.83
C PHE A 88 9.41 -11.99 21.46
N LEU A 89 9.90 -13.22 21.64
CA LEU A 89 9.21 -14.46 21.28
C LEU A 89 7.90 -14.66 22.06
N LEU A 90 7.82 -14.15 23.29
CA LEU A 90 6.64 -14.22 24.17
C LEU A 90 5.69 -13.02 24.04
N ASP A 91 5.85 -12.20 23.00
CA ASP A 91 5.04 -11.01 22.75
C ASP A 91 5.07 -9.97 23.88
N LYS A 92 6.21 -9.86 24.58
CA LYS A 92 6.43 -8.89 25.66
C LYS A 92 7.18 -7.66 25.15
N ILE A 93 6.72 -7.11 24.02
CA ILE A 93 7.37 -5.98 23.33
C ILE A 93 7.58 -4.76 24.25
N GLY A 94 6.60 -4.42 25.08
CA GLY A 94 6.75 -3.30 26.01
C GLY A 94 7.85 -3.51 27.06
N LEU A 95 8.07 -4.76 27.50
CA LEU A 95 9.17 -5.09 28.41
C LEU A 95 10.51 -5.11 27.67
N LEU A 96 10.55 -5.57 26.42
CA LEU A 96 11.73 -5.49 25.57
C LEU A 96 12.15 -4.04 25.33
N GLU A 97 11.21 -3.14 25.03
CA GLU A 97 11.49 -1.71 24.87
C GLU A 97 12.05 -1.09 26.16
N ASN A 98 11.47 -1.43 27.31
CA ASN A 98 12.02 -1.00 28.60
C ASN A 98 13.43 -1.58 28.85
N TYR A 99 13.65 -2.85 28.48
CA TYR A 99 14.94 -3.52 28.61
C TYR A 99 16.05 -2.82 27.82
N MET A 100 15.74 -2.35 26.61
CA MET A 100 16.68 -1.65 25.73
C MET A 100 16.71 -0.12 25.93
N ALA A 101 15.91 0.42 26.84
CA ALA A 101 15.73 1.87 26.98
C ALA A 101 17.06 2.56 27.36
N GLY A 102 17.47 3.55 26.58
CA GLY A 102 18.71 4.29 26.81
C GLY A 102 20.00 3.53 26.47
N LEU A 103 19.92 2.37 25.81
CA LEU A 103 21.06 1.53 25.43
C LEU A 103 21.16 1.36 23.90
N PRO A 104 21.83 2.29 23.17
CA PRO A 104 21.85 2.28 21.69
C PRO A 104 22.46 1.03 21.06
N GLU A 105 23.53 0.47 21.63
CA GLU A 105 24.17 -0.73 21.07
C GLU A 105 23.26 -1.96 21.22
N LEU A 106 22.63 -2.14 22.39
CA LEU A 106 21.65 -3.21 22.60
C LEU A 106 20.44 -3.09 21.67
N GLN A 107 19.96 -1.87 21.41
CA GLN A 107 18.88 -1.63 20.44
C GLN A 107 19.27 -2.09 19.03
N LYS A 108 20.51 -1.79 18.59
CA LYS A 108 21.04 -2.25 17.30
C LYS A 108 21.15 -3.77 17.27
N GLU A 109 21.76 -4.37 18.29
CA GLU A 109 21.99 -5.82 18.39
C GLU A 109 20.69 -6.61 18.32
N VAL A 110 19.66 -6.20 19.07
CA VAL A 110 18.35 -6.86 19.04
C VAL A 110 17.72 -6.74 17.65
N ILE A 111 17.78 -5.58 17.00
CA ILE A 111 17.21 -5.39 15.67
C ILE A 111 17.92 -6.23 14.61
N VAL A 112 19.26 -6.28 14.64
CA VAL A 112 20.07 -7.14 13.76
C VAL A 112 19.73 -8.61 13.99
N TYR A 113 19.58 -9.03 15.25
CA TYR A 113 19.18 -10.39 15.58
C TYR A 113 17.78 -10.71 15.03
N MET A 114 16.81 -9.80 15.20
CA MET A 114 15.46 -9.96 14.66
C MET A 114 15.46 -10.06 13.13
N ASP A 115 16.26 -9.25 12.43
CA ASP A 115 16.42 -9.37 10.97
C ASP A 115 17.01 -10.72 10.57
N SER A 116 17.93 -11.28 11.36
CA SER A 116 18.52 -12.59 11.10
C SER A 116 17.53 -13.77 11.28
N LEU A 117 16.36 -13.54 11.89
CA LEU A 117 15.26 -14.50 11.96
C LEU A 117 14.29 -14.38 10.77
N TYR A 118 14.48 -13.37 9.92
CA TYR A 118 13.57 -13.09 8.83
C TYR A 118 13.58 -14.19 7.77
N ASN A 119 12.42 -14.75 7.46
CA ASN A 119 12.24 -15.90 6.55
C ASN A 119 13.00 -17.19 6.97
N ASP A 120 13.50 -17.28 8.20
CA ASP A 120 14.18 -18.49 8.73
C ASP A 120 13.34 -19.18 9.80
N ALA A 121 12.31 -19.91 9.35
CA ALA A 121 11.41 -20.65 10.24
C ALA A 121 12.14 -21.70 11.07
N ASN A 122 13.18 -22.34 10.51
CA ASN A 122 13.95 -23.38 11.20
C ASN A 122 14.73 -22.80 12.37
N ARG A 123 15.36 -21.63 12.19
CA ARG A 123 16.07 -20.95 13.28
C ARG A 123 15.13 -20.53 14.40
N ILE A 124 13.93 -20.05 14.07
CA ILE A 124 12.90 -19.73 15.07
C ILE A 124 12.48 -20.99 15.83
N ASP A 125 12.20 -22.09 15.13
CA ASP A 125 11.81 -23.36 15.76
C ASP A 125 12.93 -23.91 16.68
N ASN A 126 14.20 -23.83 16.24
CA ASN A 126 15.35 -24.21 17.06
C ASN A 126 15.49 -23.33 18.31
N LEU A 127 15.25 -22.01 18.20
CA LEU A 127 15.28 -21.11 19.36
C LEU A 127 14.18 -21.44 20.37
N ILE A 128 12.94 -21.65 19.88
CA ILE A 128 11.81 -22.03 20.74
C ILE A 128 12.10 -23.34 21.47
N TYR A 129 12.69 -24.31 20.76
CA TYR A 129 13.08 -25.59 21.33
C TYR A 129 14.19 -25.45 22.39
N ASN A 130 15.29 -24.75 22.05
CA ASN A 130 16.45 -24.59 22.94
C ASN A 130 16.12 -23.80 24.21
N LEU A 131 15.27 -22.78 24.08
CA LEU A 131 14.81 -21.96 25.21
C LEU A 131 13.65 -22.61 25.98
N ASN A 132 13.17 -23.78 25.52
CA ASN A 132 12.07 -24.54 26.12
C ASN A 132 10.80 -23.68 26.32
N LEU A 133 10.53 -22.75 25.41
CA LEU A 133 9.45 -21.76 25.54
C LEU A 133 8.09 -22.41 25.26
N LYS A 134 7.16 -22.28 26.21
CA LYS A 134 5.78 -22.73 26.05
C LYS A 134 4.90 -21.61 25.50
N MET A 135 3.91 -21.95 24.69
CA MET A 135 2.84 -21.03 24.23
C MET A 135 3.31 -19.86 23.34
N VAL A 136 4.17 -20.13 22.36
CA VAL A 136 4.62 -19.13 21.37
C VAL A 136 3.63 -19.05 20.20
N SER A 137 3.13 -17.84 19.90
CA SER A 137 2.20 -17.62 18.77
C SER A 137 2.97 -17.50 17.45
N ARG A 138 2.86 -18.51 16.58
CA ARG A 138 3.59 -18.58 15.30
C ARG A 138 3.23 -17.46 14.31
N ASP A 139 2.01 -16.93 14.38
CA ASP A 139 1.54 -15.86 13.49
C ASP A 139 2.34 -14.56 13.62
N LYS A 140 3.00 -14.35 14.77
CA LYS A 140 3.81 -13.15 15.03
C LYS A 140 5.18 -13.16 14.35
N PHE A 141 5.68 -14.34 14.00
CA PHE A 141 6.95 -14.50 13.27
C PHE A 141 6.75 -14.62 11.78
N HIS A 142 5.51 -14.48 11.31
CA HIS A 142 5.27 -14.32 9.89
C HIS A 142 6.10 -13.12 9.36
N PRO A 143 6.77 -13.24 8.20
CA PRO A 143 7.69 -12.21 7.68
C PRO A 143 7.09 -10.81 7.63
N LYS A 144 5.80 -10.71 7.28
CA LYS A 144 5.07 -9.41 7.29
C LYS A 144 4.97 -8.78 8.69
N THR A 145 4.75 -9.60 9.72
CA THR A 145 4.61 -9.12 11.10
C THR A 145 5.97 -8.71 11.65
N LEU A 146 6.99 -9.54 11.44
CA LEU A 146 8.37 -9.24 11.82
C LEU A 146 8.89 -7.96 11.16
N ALA A 147 8.66 -7.79 9.85
CA ALA A 147 9.01 -6.55 9.15
C ALA A 147 8.35 -5.31 9.77
N LYS A 148 7.07 -5.39 10.17
CA LYS A 148 6.36 -4.26 10.80
C LYS A 148 6.97 -3.89 12.16
N VAL A 149 7.31 -4.90 12.98
CA VAL A 149 7.94 -4.66 14.28
C VAL A 149 9.32 -4.02 14.09
N ILE A 150 10.14 -4.56 13.19
CA ILE A 150 11.46 -4.01 12.86
C ILE A 150 11.35 -2.56 12.36
N SER A 151 10.46 -2.28 11.39
CA SER A 151 10.22 -0.90 10.90
C SER A 151 9.88 0.07 12.02
N ARG A 152 9.03 -0.35 12.97
CA ARG A 152 8.61 0.50 14.09
C ARG A 152 9.77 0.80 15.02
N LEU A 153 10.59 -0.21 15.36
CA LEU A 153 11.74 -0.05 16.25
C LEU A 153 12.84 0.81 15.60
N LEU A 154 13.14 0.61 14.32
CA LEU A 154 14.06 1.47 13.56
C LEU A 154 13.64 2.94 13.62
N LYS A 155 12.34 3.22 13.41
CA LYS A 155 11.79 4.58 13.51
C LYS A 155 11.86 5.14 14.94
N GLN A 156 11.48 4.34 15.93
CA GLN A 156 11.42 4.77 17.33
C GLN A 156 12.81 5.15 17.88
N TYR A 157 13.84 4.42 17.48
CA TYR A 157 15.21 4.63 17.95
C TYR A 157 16.09 5.41 16.96
N ASN A 158 15.53 5.86 15.83
CA ASN A 158 16.25 6.57 14.77
C ASN A 158 17.50 5.80 14.28
N LEU A 159 17.31 4.52 13.99
CA LEU A 159 18.38 3.61 13.59
C LEU A 159 18.42 3.40 12.06
N PRO A 160 19.62 3.19 11.48
CA PRO A 160 19.81 2.99 10.05
C PRO A 160 19.13 1.71 9.53
N VAL A 161 18.54 1.78 8.34
CA VAL A 161 17.85 0.64 7.69
C VAL A 161 18.82 -0.45 7.24
N GLU A 162 20.09 -0.09 7.05
CA GLU A 162 21.20 -0.95 6.64
C GLU A 162 21.49 -2.07 7.67
N LEU A 163 20.99 -1.91 8.91
CA LEU A 163 21.04 -2.95 9.94
C LEU A 163 20.14 -4.16 9.64
N CYS A 164 19.20 -4.03 8.68
CA CYS A 164 18.21 -5.04 8.38
C CYS A 164 18.25 -5.51 6.91
N PRO A 165 19.36 -6.11 6.46
CA PRO A 165 19.53 -6.51 5.06
C PRO A 165 18.53 -7.57 4.58
N ASN A 166 18.05 -8.48 5.43
CA ASN A 166 17.13 -9.55 5.02
C ASN A 166 15.73 -9.00 4.75
N VAL A 167 15.22 -8.15 5.66
CA VAL A 167 13.93 -7.48 5.48
C VAL A 167 14.01 -6.52 4.28
N GLN A 168 15.12 -5.77 4.15
CA GLN A 168 15.33 -4.86 3.04
C GLN A 168 15.34 -5.61 1.71
N TYR A 169 16.08 -6.73 1.60
CA TYR A 169 16.09 -7.58 0.40
C TYR A 169 14.67 -8.03 0.02
N SER A 170 13.91 -8.54 0.99
CA SER A 170 12.56 -9.05 0.73
C SER A 170 11.58 -7.97 0.28
N ARG A 171 11.65 -6.77 0.86
CA ARG A 171 10.83 -5.63 0.44
C ARG A 171 11.21 -5.13 -0.95
N SER A 172 12.50 -4.94 -1.19
CA SER A 172 13.09 -4.53 -2.47
C SER A 172 12.67 -5.49 -3.60
N LYS A 173 12.78 -6.80 -3.35
CA LYS A 173 12.27 -7.85 -4.25
C LYS A 173 10.76 -7.72 -4.52
N SER A 174 9.97 -7.51 -3.48
CA SER A 174 8.51 -7.38 -3.61
C SER A 174 8.13 -6.13 -4.41
N ALA A 175 8.83 -5.02 -4.19
CA ALA A 175 8.68 -3.76 -4.91
C ALA A 175 9.01 -3.92 -6.40
N MET A 176 10.17 -4.52 -6.71
CA MET A 176 10.59 -4.85 -8.07
C MET A 176 9.52 -5.69 -8.79
N LYS A 177 9.04 -6.77 -8.16
CA LYS A 177 8.01 -7.64 -8.74
C LYS A 177 6.69 -6.90 -8.96
N TYR A 178 6.30 -6.02 -8.04
CA TYR A 178 5.12 -5.18 -8.18
C TYR A 178 5.24 -4.21 -9.35
N LEU A 179 6.38 -3.53 -9.50
CA LEU A 179 6.64 -2.61 -10.61
C LEU A 179 6.65 -3.32 -11.96
N ILE A 180 7.23 -4.52 -12.05
CA ILE A 180 7.16 -5.35 -13.26
C ILE A 180 5.70 -5.70 -13.57
N HIS A 181 4.93 -6.18 -12.58
CA HIS A 181 3.51 -6.48 -12.77
C HIS A 181 2.73 -5.26 -13.26
N LYS A 182 2.91 -4.10 -12.63
CA LYS A 182 2.24 -2.85 -13.00
C LYS A 182 2.52 -2.43 -14.44
N LYS A 183 3.77 -2.54 -14.89
CA LYS A 183 4.13 -2.23 -16.28
C LYS A 183 3.48 -3.20 -17.27
N TYR A 184 3.72 -4.49 -17.14
CA TYR A 184 3.35 -5.45 -18.19
C TYR A 184 1.87 -5.91 -18.13
N ASN A 185 1.20 -5.75 -16.99
CA ASN A 185 -0.18 -6.20 -16.83
C ASN A 185 -1.20 -5.05 -16.76
N GLU A 186 -0.81 -3.87 -16.26
CA GLU A 186 -1.73 -2.77 -16.00
C GLU A 186 -1.45 -1.51 -16.84
N ASN A 187 -0.30 -1.43 -17.54
CA ASN A 187 0.14 -0.25 -18.30
C ASN A 187 0.10 1.06 -17.49
N ASP A 188 0.42 0.99 -16.20
CA ASP A 188 0.17 2.06 -15.21
C ASP A 188 1.42 2.91 -14.90
N TYR A 189 2.43 2.92 -15.78
CA TYR A 189 3.67 3.69 -15.62
C TYR A 189 4.22 4.16 -16.97
N SER A 190 4.76 5.38 -17.01
CA SER A 190 5.65 5.81 -18.08
C SER A 190 6.97 5.02 -18.06
N GLU A 191 7.62 4.88 -19.22
CA GLU A 191 8.90 4.16 -19.33
C GLU A 191 9.99 4.78 -18.45
N ALA A 192 10.09 6.11 -18.42
CA ALA A 192 11.09 6.82 -17.64
C ALA A 192 10.90 6.60 -16.13
N SER A 193 9.67 6.83 -15.64
CA SER A 193 9.33 6.65 -14.21
C SER A 193 9.51 5.20 -13.77
N TRP A 194 9.03 4.24 -14.58
CA TRP A 194 9.19 2.82 -14.28
C TRP A 194 10.66 2.41 -14.18
N ARG A 195 11.49 2.85 -15.13
CA ARG A 195 12.92 2.53 -15.16
C ARG A 195 13.65 3.06 -13.94
N GLU A 196 13.33 4.28 -13.52
CA GLU A 196 13.86 4.90 -12.31
C GLU A 196 13.46 4.10 -11.05
N MET A 197 12.16 3.83 -10.89
CA MET A 197 11.65 3.09 -9.73
C MET A 197 12.19 1.65 -9.64
N ILE A 198 12.42 0.99 -10.78
CA ILE A 198 13.09 -0.33 -10.81
C ILE A 198 14.56 -0.20 -10.37
N CYS A 199 15.29 0.80 -10.86
CA CYS A 199 16.68 1.01 -10.46
C CYS A 199 16.79 1.22 -8.94
N GLU A 200 15.88 2.01 -8.38
CA GLU A 200 15.81 2.24 -6.94
C GLU A 200 15.45 0.97 -6.16
N ALA A 201 14.42 0.24 -6.61
CA ALA A 201 13.99 -0.99 -5.95
C ALA A 201 15.06 -2.08 -5.93
N VAL A 202 15.92 -2.13 -6.95
CA VAL A 202 16.98 -3.16 -7.08
C VAL A 202 18.30 -2.70 -6.45
N GLY A 203 18.65 -1.43 -6.64
CA GLY A 203 19.87 -0.82 -6.13
C GLY A 203 21.16 -1.58 -6.53
N PRO A 204 22.20 -1.57 -5.68
CA PRO A 204 23.47 -2.25 -5.94
C PRO A 204 23.45 -3.76 -5.65
N ASN A 205 22.30 -4.33 -5.26
CA ASN A 205 22.24 -5.72 -4.84
C ASN A 205 22.33 -6.67 -6.05
N CYS A 206 23.51 -7.27 -6.26
CA CYS A 206 23.76 -8.19 -7.39
C CYS A 206 22.73 -9.33 -7.52
N SER A 207 22.18 -9.84 -6.42
CA SER A 207 21.17 -10.89 -6.46
C SER A 207 19.85 -10.38 -7.02
N LEU A 208 19.39 -9.21 -6.56
CA LEU A 208 18.19 -8.56 -7.12
C LEU A 208 18.40 -8.16 -8.60
N GLN A 209 19.58 -7.65 -8.96
CA GLN A 209 19.90 -7.31 -10.36
C GLN A 209 19.79 -8.53 -11.28
N LYS A 210 20.30 -9.69 -10.85
CA LYS A 210 20.15 -10.96 -11.58
C LYS A 210 18.69 -11.40 -11.65
N GLU A 211 17.95 -11.30 -10.55
CA GLU A 211 16.52 -11.63 -10.53
C GLU A 211 15.72 -10.74 -11.50
N LEU A 212 15.95 -9.43 -11.52
CA LEU A 212 15.35 -8.48 -12.45
C LEU A 212 15.59 -8.90 -13.90
N ILE A 213 16.85 -9.12 -14.27
CA ILE A 213 17.23 -9.51 -15.63
C ILE A 213 16.53 -10.80 -16.04
N ASN A 214 16.53 -11.80 -15.15
CA ASN A 214 15.83 -13.05 -15.42
C ASN A 214 14.34 -12.81 -15.62
N ASP A 215 13.68 -12.05 -14.76
CA ASP A 215 12.24 -11.74 -14.87
C ASP A 215 11.90 -11.05 -16.19
N LEU A 216 12.67 -10.05 -16.61
CA LEU A 216 12.47 -9.36 -17.87
C LEU A 216 12.65 -10.30 -19.07
N MET A 217 13.65 -11.18 -19.01
CA MET A 217 13.84 -12.22 -20.02
C MET A 217 12.69 -13.24 -20.04
N TRP A 218 12.14 -13.60 -18.87
CA TRP A 218 10.95 -14.45 -18.76
C TRP A 218 9.72 -13.81 -19.40
N MET A 219 9.63 -12.47 -19.37
CA MET A 219 8.61 -11.68 -20.06
C MET A 219 8.95 -11.40 -21.54
N ASN A 220 10.02 -12.01 -22.07
CA ASN A 220 10.51 -11.83 -23.44
C ASN A 220 10.99 -10.39 -23.78
N ASP A 221 11.31 -9.58 -22.76
CA ASP A 221 11.80 -8.22 -22.90
C ASP A 221 13.33 -8.15 -22.77
N TYR A 222 14.02 -8.64 -23.81
CA TYR A 222 15.48 -8.66 -23.87
C TYR A 222 16.09 -7.26 -24.00
N GLU A 223 15.37 -6.30 -24.59
CA GLU A 223 15.86 -4.92 -24.72
C GLU A 223 15.98 -4.26 -23.36
N ASN A 224 14.92 -4.30 -22.53
CA ASN A 224 14.99 -3.77 -21.18
C ASN A 224 15.95 -4.59 -20.31
N ALA A 225 15.97 -5.93 -20.43
CA ALA A 225 16.93 -6.76 -19.68
C ALA A 225 18.39 -6.36 -19.95
N LEU A 226 18.77 -6.15 -21.22
CA LEU A 226 20.11 -5.71 -21.61
C LEU A 226 20.37 -4.27 -21.14
N SER A 227 19.38 -3.40 -21.33
CA SER A 227 19.44 -2.00 -20.93
C SER A 227 19.71 -1.84 -19.42
N PHE A 228 18.99 -2.57 -18.56
CA PHE A 228 19.21 -2.57 -17.12
C PHE A 228 20.55 -3.22 -16.74
N ALA A 229 20.93 -4.33 -17.36
CA ALA A 229 22.22 -4.99 -17.07
C ALA A 229 23.40 -4.04 -17.28
N LEU A 230 23.35 -3.23 -18.35
CA LEU A 230 24.32 -2.19 -18.65
C LEU A 230 24.23 -1.01 -17.67
N LYS A 231 23.01 -0.49 -17.43
CA LYS A 231 22.77 0.68 -16.56
C LYS A 231 23.19 0.42 -15.10
N LEU A 232 22.91 -0.77 -14.60
CA LEU A 232 23.22 -1.20 -13.22
C LEU A 232 24.68 -1.65 -13.07
N GLY A 233 25.44 -1.71 -14.17
CA GLY A 233 26.85 -2.11 -14.16
C GLY A 233 27.07 -3.57 -13.76
N LEU A 234 26.09 -4.45 -13.99
CA LEU A 234 26.23 -5.87 -13.63
C LEU A 234 27.31 -6.50 -14.53
N PRO A 235 28.33 -7.17 -13.99
CA PRO A 235 29.38 -7.78 -14.81
C PRO A 235 28.85 -8.84 -15.78
N GLU A 236 29.36 -8.88 -17.02
CA GLU A 236 28.84 -9.74 -18.09
C GLU A 236 28.85 -11.25 -17.76
N HIS A 237 29.78 -11.70 -16.92
CA HIS A 237 29.83 -13.11 -16.48
C HIS A 237 28.64 -13.51 -15.59
N HIS A 238 27.97 -12.54 -14.97
CA HIS A 238 26.75 -12.75 -14.19
C HIS A 238 25.48 -12.76 -15.03
N TRP A 239 25.57 -12.43 -16.32
CA TRP A 239 24.40 -12.40 -17.19
C TRP A 239 23.99 -13.83 -17.59
N PRO A 240 22.70 -14.07 -17.87
CA PRO A 240 22.27 -15.30 -18.51
C PRO A 240 22.88 -15.45 -19.92
N ASN A 241 23.20 -16.68 -20.36
CA ASN A 241 23.78 -16.96 -21.68
C ASN A 241 23.00 -16.28 -22.81
N TYR A 242 21.67 -16.45 -22.81
CA TYR A 242 20.80 -15.88 -23.84
C TYR A 242 20.87 -14.36 -23.94
N LEU A 243 21.17 -13.64 -22.85
CA LEU A 243 21.33 -12.19 -22.87
C LEU A 243 22.65 -11.77 -23.54
N ARG A 244 23.73 -12.52 -23.30
CA ARG A 244 25.01 -12.33 -24.02
C ARG A 244 24.84 -12.58 -25.52
N ASP A 245 24.18 -13.67 -25.89
CA ASP A 245 23.91 -13.97 -27.30
C ASP A 245 23.03 -12.89 -27.94
N TYR A 246 22.05 -12.36 -27.18
CA TYR A 246 21.21 -11.26 -27.64
C TYR A 246 22.01 -9.97 -27.87
N LYS A 247 22.92 -9.62 -26.94
CA LYS A 247 23.84 -8.47 -27.09
C LYS A 247 24.67 -8.60 -28.38
N GLU A 248 25.22 -9.78 -28.65
CA GLU A 248 26.00 -10.02 -29.88
C GLU A 248 25.13 -9.87 -31.14
N ARG A 249 23.91 -10.42 -31.14
CA ARG A 249 22.99 -10.32 -32.29
C ARG A 249 22.50 -8.90 -32.55
N CYS A 250 22.21 -8.11 -31.52
CA CYS A 250 21.67 -6.76 -31.69
C CYS A 250 22.72 -5.73 -32.15
N GLY A 251 24.01 -6.03 -31.93
CA GLY A 251 25.13 -5.23 -32.39
C GLY A 251 25.38 -3.94 -31.59
N VAL A 252 26.57 -3.36 -31.78
CA VAL A 252 27.07 -2.21 -31.00
C VAL A 252 26.16 -0.99 -31.10
N ARG A 253 25.57 -0.75 -32.27
CA ARG A 253 24.70 0.41 -32.50
C ARG A 253 23.44 0.37 -31.62
N LYS A 254 22.75 -0.77 -31.56
CA LYS A 254 21.54 -0.92 -30.73
C LYS A 254 21.87 -0.81 -29.24
N VAL A 255 23.03 -1.32 -28.81
CA VAL A 255 23.53 -1.14 -27.44
C VAL A 255 23.73 0.34 -27.11
N GLN A 256 24.34 1.11 -28.01
CA GLN A 256 24.51 2.56 -27.84
C GLN A 256 23.16 3.30 -27.81
N GLU A 257 22.20 2.91 -28.66
CA GLU A 257 20.83 3.45 -28.65
C GLU A 257 20.14 3.17 -27.30
N LEU A 258 20.24 1.95 -26.77
CA LEU A 258 19.68 1.60 -25.46
C LEU A 258 20.31 2.40 -24.33
N MET A 259 21.63 2.60 -24.34
CA MET A 259 22.31 3.44 -23.33
C MET A 259 21.86 4.90 -23.42
N ARG A 260 21.67 5.44 -24.63
CA ARG A 260 21.15 6.79 -24.84
C ARG A 260 19.69 6.93 -24.42
N SER A 261 18.90 5.86 -24.51
CA SER A 261 17.49 5.84 -24.08
C SER A 261 17.30 6.05 -22.57
N TRP A 262 18.37 6.14 -21.78
CA TRP A 262 18.29 6.55 -20.37
C TRP A 262 18.36 8.06 -20.17
N ASN A 263 18.72 8.82 -21.20
CA ASN A 263 18.82 10.28 -21.17
C ASN A 263 17.52 10.93 -21.66
N ILE A 264 16.37 10.45 -21.17
CA ILE A 264 15.03 10.88 -21.59
C ILE A 264 14.76 12.26 -20.97
N ASN A 265 15.10 13.32 -21.70
CA ASN A 265 14.71 14.69 -21.38
C ASN A 265 13.53 15.19 -22.23
N GLU A 266 12.96 14.36 -23.11
CA GLU A 266 12.17 14.84 -24.26
C GLU A 266 10.78 14.21 -24.44
N ASP A 267 10.17 13.62 -23.40
CA ASP A 267 8.73 13.37 -23.48
C ASP A 267 8.01 14.72 -23.29
N GLN A 268 7.61 15.33 -24.42
CA GLN A 268 6.66 16.43 -24.43
C GLN A 268 5.26 15.86 -24.38
N ASP A 269 4.47 16.32 -23.40
CA ASP A 269 3.06 15.96 -23.32
C ASP A 269 2.33 16.39 -24.60
N ASP A 270 1.47 15.52 -25.12
CA ASP A 270 0.61 15.85 -26.26
C ASP A 270 -0.39 16.93 -25.80
N PRO A 271 -0.25 18.19 -26.26
CA PRO A 271 -1.07 19.30 -25.79
C PRO A 271 -2.54 19.17 -26.22
N SER A 272 -2.86 18.24 -27.12
CA SER A 272 -4.24 17.91 -27.49
C SER A 272 -4.92 16.95 -26.51
N LYS A 273 -4.14 16.23 -25.69
CA LYS A 273 -4.64 15.21 -24.75
C LYS A 273 -4.55 15.64 -23.30
N PHE A 274 -3.53 16.42 -22.95
CA PHE A 274 -3.25 16.81 -21.58
C PHE A 274 -3.16 18.32 -21.44
N LEU A 275 -3.50 18.81 -20.24
CA LEU A 275 -3.35 20.21 -19.89
C LEU A 275 -1.86 20.60 -19.97
N SER A 276 -1.56 21.69 -20.65
CA SER A 276 -0.21 22.24 -20.74
C SER A 276 -0.02 23.38 -19.73
N LEU A 277 1.23 23.57 -19.30
CA LEU A 277 1.63 24.72 -18.50
C LEU A 277 1.53 26.00 -19.36
N ARG A 278 0.86 27.04 -18.85
CA ARG A 278 0.66 28.30 -19.60
C ARG A 278 1.86 29.25 -19.55
N ILE A 279 2.83 28.97 -18.69
CA ILE A 279 4.08 29.72 -18.56
C ILE A 279 5.25 28.91 -19.15
N ASP A 280 6.35 29.60 -19.47
CA ASP A 280 7.54 28.92 -19.97
C ASP A 280 8.28 28.22 -18.82
N LEU A 281 9.05 27.17 -19.12
CA LEU A 281 9.85 26.49 -18.10
C LEU A 281 10.97 27.38 -17.53
N SER A 282 11.36 28.45 -18.23
CA SER A 282 12.28 29.46 -17.70
C SER A 282 11.68 30.28 -16.53
N ASP A 283 10.36 30.33 -16.42
CA ASP A 283 9.61 30.93 -15.30
C ASP A 283 9.33 29.92 -14.17
N VAL A 284 9.87 28.69 -14.29
CA VAL A 284 9.86 27.69 -13.22
C VAL A 284 11.22 27.70 -12.52
N HIS A 285 11.24 28.16 -11.27
CA HIS A 285 12.46 28.40 -10.52
C HIS A 285 12.69 27.32 -9.46
N MET A 286 13.78 26.57 -9.58
CA MET A 286 14.26 25.70 -8.50
C MET A 286 14.84 26.55 -7.38
N VAL A 287 14.38 26.33 -6.15
CA VAL A 287 14.80 27.07 -4.95
C VAL A 287 15.53 26.10 -4.02
N ASP A 288 16.86 26.14 -4.07
CA ASP A 288 17.76 25.25 -3.34
C ASP A 288 18.82 26.00 -2.50
N THR A 289 18.74 27.34 -2.47
CA THR A 289 19.65 28.23 -1.74
C THR A 289 18.92 29.18 -0.79
N PRO A 290 19.57 29.67 0.29
CA PRO A 290 18.98 30.67 1.18
C PRO A 290 18.55 31.96 0.47
N ASP A 291 19.37 32.47 -0.45
CA ASP A 291 19.05 33.69 -1.19
C ASP A 291 17.85 33.49 -2.14
N GLY A 292 17.78 32.31 -2.79
CA GLY A 292 16.63 31.94 -3.61
C GLY A 292 15.34 31.85 -2.78
N PHE A 293 15.44 31.29 -1.58
CA PHE A 293 14.32 31.18 -0.65
C PHE A 293 13.80 32.54 -0.18
N ALA A 294 14.71 33.47 0.16
CA ALA A 294 14.34 34.83 0.52
C ALA A 294 13.66 35.57 -0.64
N ARG A 295 14.22 35.49 -1.86
CA ARG A 295 13.60 36.09 -3.06
C ARG A 295 12.22 35.51 -3.37
N CYS A 296 12.07 34.19 -3.23
CA CYS A 296 10.78 33.52 -3.39
C CYS A 296 9.72 34.12 -2.45
N ILE A 297 10.04 34.28 -1.17
CA ILE A 297 9.11 34.89 -0.21
C ILE A 297 8.77 36.33 -0.58
N GLU A 298 9.75 37.15 -0.97
CA GLU A 298 9.48 38.53 -1.38
C GLU A 298 8.55 38.63 -2.58
N VAL A 299 8.74 37.78 -3.60
CA VAL A 299 7.83 37.76 -4.76
C VAL A 299 6.43 37.32 -4.37
N LEU A 300 6.29 36.25 -3.57
CA LEU A 300 4.99 35.70 -3.20
C LEU A 300 4.12 36.68 -2.39
N LYS A 301 4.71 37.67 -1.72
CA LYS A 301 3.98 38.70 -0.96
C LYS A 301 3.18 39.65 -1.83
N ASP A 302 3.59 39.85 -3.08
CA ASP A 302 2.94 40.77 -4.01
C ASP A 302 1.68 40.14 -4.66
N TYR A 303 1.37 38.88 -4.33
CA TYR A 303 0.27 38.12 -4.89
C TYR A 303 -0.83 37.82 -3.87
N ASP A 304 -2.08 38.07 -4.26
CA ASP A 304 -3.26 37.76 -3.43
C ASP A 304 -3.62 36.26 -3.42
N VAL A 305 -3.11 35.48 -4.38
CA VAL A 305 -3.46 34.07 -4.56
C VAL A 305 -2.21 33.27 -4.91
N VAL A 306 -1.98 32.17 -4.18
CA VAL A 306 -0.85 31.26 -4.38
C VAL A 306 -1.36 29.82 -4.48
N GLY A 307 -0.97 29.10 -5.52
CA GLY A 307 -1.17 27.65 -5.64
C GLY A 307 -0.09 26.91 -4.87
N VAL A 308 -0.46 25.88 -4.12
CA VAL A 308 0.45 25.09 -3.27
C VAL A 308 0.24 23.62 -3.54
N ASP A 309 1.34 22.92 -3.79
CA ASP A 309 1.39 21.47 -3.92
C ASP A 309 2.70 20.93 -3.31
N ALA A 310 2.81 19.60 -3.18
CA ALA A 310 3.99 18.96 -2.62
C ALA A 310 4.24 17.57 -3.21
N GLU A 311 5.51 17.18 -3.30
CA GLU A 311 5.92 15.88 -3.83
C GLU A 311 6.86 15.13 -2.88
N TRP A 312 6.70 13.81 -2.84
CA TRP A 312 7.55 12.90 -2.08
C TRP A 312 7.70 11.56 -2.79
N LYS A 313 8.85 10.92 -2.59
CA LYS A 313 9.13 9.61 -3.18
C LYS A 313 8.14 8.55 -2.66
N PRO A 314 7.50 7.76 -3.54
CA PRO A 314 6.69 6.62 -3.12
C PRO A 314 7.54 5.59 -2.39
N THR A 315 7.29 5.39 -1.10
CA THR A 315 8.07 4.44 -0.30
C THR A 315 7.64 3.00 -0.52
N MET A 316 8.55 2.22 -1.12
CA MET A 316 8.45 0.76 -1.24
C MET A 316 9.33 0.01 -0.20
N GLY A 317 10.16 0.75 0.55
CA GLY A 317 11.16 0.24 1.50
C GLY A 317 10.74 0.32 2.98
N LEU A 318 11.72 0.21 3.90
CA LEU A 318 11.52 0.36 5.35
C LEU A 318 11.50 1.81 5.81
N ALA A 319 12.05 2.72 5.01
CA ALA A 319 12.11 4.14 5.31
C ALA A 319 10.70 4.78 5.26
N PRO A 320 10.41 5.76 6.14
CA PRO A 320 9.21 6.58 6.02
C PRO A 320 9.31 7.50 4.79
N SER A 321 8.16 7.86 4.21
CA SER A 321 8.12 8.88 3.15
C SER A 321 8.61 10.21 3.72
N ARG A 322 9.45 10.89 2.97
CA ARG A 322 9.99 12.20 3.32
C ARG A 322 9.55 13.21 2.26
N LEU A 323 9.15 14.40 2.70
CA LEU A 323 8.82 15.51 1.82
C LEU A 323 10.06 15.90 0.99
N SER A 324 9.94 15.83 -0.33
CA SER A 324 11.05 16.11 -1.26
C SER A 324 10.97 17.51 -1.85
N LEU A 325 9.77 17.94 -2.25
CA LEU A 325 9.52 19.23 -2.90
C LEU A 325 8.24 19.89 -2.36
N VAL A 326 8.22 21.22 -2.39
CA VAL A 326 7.00 22.03 -2.25
C VAL A 326 6.95 23.01 -3.41
N GLN A 327 5.82 23.11 -4.09
CA GLN A 327 5.64 24.03 -5.20
C GLN A 327 4.74 25.18 -4.78
N LEU A 328 5.17 26.40 -5.07
CA LEU A 328 4.44 27.64 -4.81
C LEU A 328 4.25 28.37 -6.14
N ALA A 329 3.04 28.34 -6.67
CA ALA A 329 2.68 28.92 -7.96
C ALA A 329 2.01 30.28 -7.79
N VAL A 330 2.45 31.25 -8.60
CA VAL A 330 1.81 32.54 -8.85
C VAL A 330 1.56 32.71 -10.35
N TRP A 331 0.91 33.80 -10.76
CA TRP A 331 0.43 33.94 -12.15
C TRP A 331 1.55 34.02 -13.20
N ASP A 332 2.73 34.49 -12.80
CA ASP A 332 3.89 34.71 -13.67
C ASP A 332 5.06 33.75 -13.40
N GLY A 333 4.93 32.81 -12.46
CA GLY A 333 6.02 31.91 -12.13
C GLY A 333 5.67 30.81 -11.14
N VAL A 334 6.51 29.78 -11.09
CA VAL A 334 6.39 28.69 -10.10
C VAL A 334 7.73 28.51 -9.39
N TYR A 335 7.68 28.50 -8.07
CA TYR A 335 8.84 28.26 -7.22
C TYR A 335 8.80 26.85 -6.66
N VAL A 336 9.76 26.02 -7.07
CA VAL A 336 9.90 24.63 -6.63
C VAL A 336 10.97 24.58 -5.53
N LEU A 337 10.53 24.49 -4.28
CA LEU A 337 11.41 24.43 -3.11
C LEU A 337 12.00 23.04 -2.95
N ASP A 338 13.32 22.93 -3.03
CA ASP A 338 14.05 21.69 -2.76
C ASP A 338 14.14 21.45 -1.26
N ILE A 339 13.13 20.79 -0.69
CA ILE A 339 13.06 20.58 0.76
C ILE A 339 14.23 19.76 1.27
N LEU A 340 14.77 18.83 0.47
CA LEU A 340 15.93 18.03 0.85
C LEU A 340 17.15 18.92 1.06
N LYS A 341 17.43 19.81 0.09
CA LYS A 341 18.57 20.71 0.15
C LYS A 341 18.39 21.85 1.14
N LEU A 342 17.21 22.48 1.14
CA LEU A 342 16.88 23.60 2.01
C LEU A 342 16.90 23.19 3.49
N SER A 343 16.53 21.96 3.84
CA SER A 343 16.63 21.46 5.22
C SER A 343 18.06 21.40 5.75
N GLU A 344 19.07 21.31 4.87
CA GLU A 344 20.49 21.32 5.25
C GLU A 344 21.04 22.73 5.47
N VAL A 345 20.53 23.72 4.71
CA VAL A 345 21.09 25.07 4.64
C VAL A 345 20.27 26.13 5.38
N LEU A 346 18.98 25.88 5.63
CA LEU A 346 18.08 26.81 6.31
C LEU A 346 17.93 26.48 7.80
N GLY A 347 18.05 27.51 8.64
CA GLY A 347 17.65 27.46 10.05
C GLY A 347 16.15 27.68 10.28
N GLU A 348 15.67 27.44 11.51
CA GLU A 348 14.26 27.59 11.92
C GLU A 348 13.67 28.98 11.65
N SER A 349 14.48 30.04 11.65
CA SER A 349 14.03 31.41 11.37
C SER A 349 13.49 31.56 9.94
N HIS A 350 14.13 30.92 8.96
CA HIS A 350 13.69 30.99 7.56
C HIS A 350 12.37 30.25 7.36
N TRP A 351 12.24 29.06 7.94
CA TRP A 351 10.97 28.31 7.90
C TRP A 351 9.85 29.06 8.62
N ARG A 352 10.16 29.71 9.75
CA ARG A 352 9.22 30.59 10.44
C ARG A 352 8.79 31.74 9.54
N GLN A 353 9.70 32.34 8.79
CA GLN A 353 9.40 33.43 7.85
C GLN A 353 8.41 32.99 6.77
N LEU A 354 8.63 31.85 6.11
CA LEU A 354 7.68 31.29 5.14
C LEU A 354 6.29 31.10 5.74
N TYR A 355 6.22 30.59 6.97
CA TYR A 355 4.95 30.46 7.68
C TYR A 355 4.31 31.81 7.97
N THR A 356 5.03 32.73 8.59
CA THR A 356 4.44 34.01 9.03
C THR A 356 4.03 34.90 7.87
N GLU A 357 4.85 34.94 6.82
CA GLU A 357 4.68 35.90 5.72
C GLU A 357 3.77 35.36 4.61
N ILE A 358 3.77 34.03 4.37
CA ILE A 358 2.99 33.43 3.28
C ILE A 358 1.88 32.52 3.83
N LEU A 359 2.22 31.42 4.50
CA LEU A 359 1.25 30.36 4.82
C LEU A 359 0.22 30.78 5.88
N SER A 360 0.61 31.64 6.82
CA SER A 360 -0.24 32.19 7.89
C SER A 360 -0.79 33.58 7.57
N SER A 361 -0.42 34.18 6.42
CA SER A 361 -1.00 35.45 5.97
C SER A 361 -2.51 35.31 5.75
N ASP A 362 -3.28 36.27 6.25
CA ASP A 362 -4.72 36.36 6.00
C ASP A 362 -5.03 37.12 4.69
N ASP A 363 -4.04 37.85 4.13
CA ASP A 363 -4.16 38.61 2.88
C ASP A 363 -3.98 37.70 1.65
N ILE A 364 -3.08 36.72 1.75
CA ILE A 364 -2.78 35.78 0.67
C ILE A 364 -3.67 34.55 0.76
N LEU A 365 -4.49 34.30 -0.26
CA LEU A 365 -5.30 33.09 -0.41
C LEU A 365 -4.41 31.95 -0.94
N LYS A 366 -4.30 30.86 -0.20
CA LYS A 366 -3.59 29.66 -0.64
C LYS A 366 -4.58 28.62 -1.18
N LEU A 367 -4.30 28.10 -2.36
CA LEU A 367 -5.06 27.03 -2.99
C LEU A 367 -4.27 25.73 -2.88
N GLY A 368 -4.93 24.63 -2.57
CA GLY A 368 -4.36 23.28 -2.63
C GLY A 368 -5.42 22.27 -3.03
N TYR A 369 -5.03 21.02 -3.28
CA TYR A 369 -5.95 19.93 -3.59
C TYR A 369 -5.65 18.72 -2.71
N GLY A 370 -6.51 18.41 -1.74
CA GLY A 370 -6.23 17.35 -0.76
C GLY A 370 -5.11 17.69 0.24
N ILE A 371 -4.78 18.98 0.38
CA ILE A 371 -3.55 19.56 0.96
C ILE A 371 -3.28 19.29 2.47
N VAL A 372 -4.15 18.54 3.14
CA VAL A 372 -4.05 18.36 4.61
C VAL A 372 -2.80 17.57 5.00
N GLU A 373 -2.43 16.56 4.21
CA GLU A 373 -1.26 15.72 4.46
C GLU A 373 0.04 16.49 4.13
N ASP A 374 0.01 17.27 3.07
CA ASP A 374 1.09 18.14 2.57
C ASP A 374 1.48 19.18 3.63
N LEU A 375 0.49 19.89 4.18
CA LEU A 375 0.71 20.87 5.25
C LEU A 375 1.26 20.21 6.52
N LYS A 376 0.84 18.98 6.82
CA LYS A 376 1.36 18.23 7.95
C LYS A 376 2.84 17.92 7.74
N LEU A 377 3.23 17.38 6.58
CA LEU A 377 4.62 17.11 6.24
C LEU A 377 5.48 18.38 6.27
N LEU A 378 4.97 19.48 5.72
CA LEU A 378 5.65 20.77 5.75
C LEU A 378 5.85 21.32 7.18
N SER A 379 4.86 21.11 8.07
CA SER A 379 4.97 21.52 9.48
C SER A 379 6.03 20.72 10.26
N GLU A 380 6.20 19.44 9.92
CA GLU A 380 7.22 18.57 10.50
C GLU A 380 8.63 19.04 10.10
N VAL A 381 8.82 19.41 8.83
CA VAL A 381 10.08 19.97 8.31
C VAL A 381 10.42 21.30 8.99
N ALA A 382 9.43 22.20 9.09
CA ALA A 382 9.64 23.52 9.67
C ALA A 382 9.92 23.51 11.18
N LYS A 383 9.75 22.37 11.85
CA LYS A 383 9.85 22.22 13.33
C LYS A 383 9.06 23.29 14.08
N CYS A 384 7.95 23.76 13.49
CA CYS A 384 7.16 24.88 14.00
C CYS A 384 5.73 24.41 14.34
N PRO A 385 5.55 23.60 15.40
CA PRO A 385 4.25 22.97 15.71
C PRO A 385 3.16 23.97 16.12
N SER A 386 3.52 25.22 16.40
CA SER A 386 2.59 26.30 16.76
C SER A 386 2.11 27.13 15.55
N ALA A 387 2.78 27.05 14.41
CA ALA A 387 2.39 27.79 13.21
C ALA A 387 1.18 27.13 12.54
N LYS A 388 0.13 27.91 12.31
CA LYS A 388 -1.09 27.44 11.62
C LYS A 388 -1.18 28.13 10.27
N ALA A 389 -1.27 27.34 9.20
CA ALA A 389 -1.66 27.87 7.91
C ALA A 389 -3.06 28.51 8.01
N ARG A 390 -3.24 29.68 7.40
CA ARG A 390 -4.49 30.45 7.36
C ARG A 390 -4.84 30.79 5.93
N ASN A 391 -6.05 31.26 5.71
CA ASN A 391 -6.54 31.64 4.38
C ASN A 391 -6.24 30.57 3.30
N PHE A 392 -6.53 29.30 3.62
CA PHE A 392 -6.28 28.16 2.76
C PHE A 392 -7.61 27.58 2.25
N ILE A 393 -7.66 27.21 0.98
CA ILE A 393 -8.79 26.52 0.37
C ILE A 393 -8.31 25.22 -0.27
N ASP A 394 -8.88 24.13 0.21
CA ASP A 394 -8.77 22.82 -0.42
C ASP A 394 -9.83 22.69 -1.52
N LEU A 395 -9.39 22.81 -2.78
CA LEU A 395 -10.21 22.71 -3.97
C LEU A 395 -10.91 21.36 -4.12
N CYS A 396 -10.38 20.29 -3.51
CA CYS A 396 -11.06 19.00 -3.48
C CYS A 396 -12.40 19.13 -2.73
N SER A 397 -12.35 19.56 -1.47
CA SER A 397 -13.54 19.76 -0.64
C SER A 397 -14.44 20.90 -1.13
N PHE A 398 -13.84 21.97 -1.67
CA PHE A 398 -14.58 23.12 -2.19
C PHE A 398 -15.38 22.76 -3.43
N SER A 399 -14.78 22.06 -4.40
CA SER A 399 -15.46 21.62 -5.62
C SER A 399 -16.62 20.67 -5.33
N GLU A 400 -16.53 19.82 -4.30
CA GLU A 400 -17.65 18.99 -3.85
C GLU A 400 -18.82 19.81 -3.30
N LYS A 401 -18.54 20.86 -2.53
CA LYS A 401 -19.57 21.76 -2.00
C LYS A 401 -20.22 22.58 -3.12
N LEU A 402 -19.44 23.07 -4.08
CA LEU A 402 -19.96 23.74 -5.27
C LEU A 402 -20.86 22.79 -6.07
N ARG A 403 -20.47 21.53 -6.29
CA ARG A 403 -21.33 20.53 -6.95
C ARG A 403 -22.70 20.35 -6.27
N GLN A 404 -22.78 20.52 -4.95
CA GLN A 404 -24.01 20.38 -4.18
C GLN A 404 -24.86 21.65 -4.18
N LYS A 405 -24.24 22.81 -3.95
CA LYS A 405 -24.95 24.09 -3.75
C LYS A 405 -25.10 24.92 -5.03
N HIS A 406 -24.12 24.87 -5.91
CA HIS A 406 -24.01 25.67 -7.14
C HIS A 406 -23.57 24.78 -8.31
N PRO A 407 -24.39 23.78 -8.71
CA PRO A 407 -24.01 22.80 -9.72
C PRO A 407 -23.71 23.40 -11.11
N SER A 408 -24.24 24.60 -11.39
CA SER A 408 -24.00 25.38 -12.60
C SER A 408 -22.53 25.76 -12.76
N LEU A 409 -21.88 26.22 -11.68
CA LEU A 409 -20.44 26.54 -11.66
C LEU A 409 -19.56 25.31 -11.96
N MET A 410 -20.04 24.11 -11.61
CA MET A 410 -19.31 22.84 -11.80
C MET A 410 -19.74 22.08 -13.06
N LYS A 411 -20.46 22.73 -13.97
CA LYS A 411 -20.88 22.11 -15.24
C LYS A 411 -19.64 21.73 -16.07
N PRO A 412 -19.50 20.47 -16.53
CA PRO A 412 -18.35 20.06 -17.33
C PRO A 412 -18.26 20.82 -18.66
N VAL A 413 -17.06 21.31 -19.01
CA VAL A 413 -16.78 21.90 -20.35
C VAL A 413 -16.93 20.85 -21.44
N ILE A 414 -16.51 19.62 -21.15
CA ILE A 414 -16.65 18.46 -22.03
C ILE A 414 -17.46 17.35 -21.34
N PRO A 415 -18.11 16.44 -22.10
CA PRO A 415 -18.89 15.36 -21.53
C PRO A 415 -18.10 14.53 -20.51
N LYS A 416 -18.78 14.11 -19.44
CA LYS A 416 -18.17 13.35 -18.35
C LYS A 416 -17.62 12.04 -18.87
N ASP A 417 -16.35 11.81 -18.58
CA ASP A 417 -15.62 10.59 -18.85
C ASP A 417 -15.28 9.91 -17.50
N ARG A 418 -15.26 8.57 -17.45
CA ARG A 418 -15.04 7.80 -16.22
C ARG A 418 -13.56 7.52 -15.94
N GLU A 419 -12.66 7.94 -16.82
CA GLU A 419 -11.25 7.55 -16.78
C GLU A 419 -10.39 8.34 -15.77
N HIS A 420 -10.78 9.57 -15.42
CA HIS A 420 -9.97 10.45 -14.56
C HIS A 420 -10.57 10.60 -13.15
N LYS A 421 -9.69 10.80 -12.16
CA LYS A 421 -10.02 11.02 -10.74
C LYS A 421 -9.13 12.12 -10.16
N GLY A 422 -9.59 12.76 -9.10
CA GLY A 422 -8.81 13.72 -8.33
C GLY A 422 -8.64 15.06 -9.05
N LEU A 423 -7.49 15.72 -8.88
CA LEU A 423 -7.18 17.00 -9.51
C LEU A 423 -7.31 16.94 -11.04
N SER A 424 -6.85 15.85 -11.67
CA SER A 424 -6.99 15.60 -13.11
C SER A 424 -8.46 15.53 -13.59
N GLU A 425 -9.40 15.05 -12.75
CA GLU A 425 -10.84 15.12 -13.06
C GLU A 425 -11.36 16.57 -12.96
N LEU A 426 -10.88 17.31 -11.96
CA LEU A 426 -11.27 18.71 -11.74
C LEU A 426 -10.80 19.60 -12.90
N THR A 427 -9.54 19.48 -13.32
CA THR A 427 -9.01 20.22 -14.48
C THR A 427 -9.75 19.84 -15.75
N ARG A 428 -10.05 18.56 -15.98
CA ARG A 428 -10.85 18.14 -17.14
C ARG A 428 -12.25 18.74 -17.11
N THR A 429 -12.89 18.74 -15.95
CA THR A 429 -14.25 19.27 -15.77
C THR A 429 -14.30 20.77 -16.07
N LEU A 430 -13.34 21.54 -15.56
CA LEU A 430 -13.37 23.00 -15.63
C LEU A 430 -12.60 23.59 -16.80
N LEU A 431 -11.47 22.98 -17.18
CA LEU A 431 -10.53 23.46 -18.21
C LEU A 431 -10.57 22.63 -19.49
N GLY A 432 -11.32 21.52 -19.51
CA GLY A 432 -11.50 20.67 -20.69
C GLY A 432 -10.42 19.60 -20.91
N LEU A 433 -9.27 19.67 -20.21
CA LEU A 433 -8.17 18.71 -20.36
C LEU A 433 -7.72 18.13 -19.00
N PRO A 434 -7.44 16.81 -18.94
CA PRO A 434 -6.88 16.17 -17.75
C PRO A 434 -5.38 16.49 -17.59
N LEU A 435 -4.86 16.30 -16.38
CA LEU A 435 -3.42 16.27 -16.11
C LEU A 435 -2.81 14.94 -16.56
N ASN A 436 -1.60 14.96 -17.13
CA ASN A 436 -0.78 13.75 -17.29
C ASN A 436 -0.30 13.29 -15.90
N LYS A 437 -0.43 12.00 -15.58
CA LYS A 437 -0.07 11.41 -14.29
C LYS A 437 1.23 10.60 -14.31
N ASP A 438 1.95 10.63 -15.43
CA ASP A 438 3.12 9.79 -15.66
C ASP A 438 4.26 9.97 -14.66
N GLU A 439 4.37 11.16 -14.06
CA GLU A 439 5.41 11.49 -13.07
C GLU A 439 4.91 11.39 -11.62
N GLN A 440 3.63 11.10 -11.38
CA GLN A 440 3.05 11.00 -10.03
C GLN A 440 3.80 9.98 -9.14
N CYS A 441 4.28 8.89 -9.73
CA CYS A 441 4.99 7.83 -9.04
C CYS A 441 6.50 7.81 -9.37
N SER A 442 7.16 8.96 -9.40
CA SER A 442 8.59 9.09 -9.72
C SER A 442 9.50 9.22 -8.50
N ASP A 443 10.83 9.12 -8.70
CA ASP A 443 11.79 9.37 -7.63
C ASP A 443 12.02 10.88 -7.47
N TRP A 444 11.18 11.50 -6.63
CA TRP A 444 11.25 12.92 -6.30
C TRP A 444 12.46 13.31 -5.44
N GLU A 445 13.24 12.35 -4.94
CA GLU A 445 14.49 12.60 -4.22
C GLU A 445 15.71 12.69 -5.15
N ASN A 446 15.56 12.31 -6.42
CA ASN A 446 16.65 12.33 -7.39
C ASN A 446 17.11 13.77 -7.70
N ARG A 447 18.42 13.98 -7.88
CA ARG A 447 19.01 15.29 -8.18
C ARG A 447 20.09 15.19 -9.28
N PRO A 448 20.05 16.04 -10.32
CA PRO A 448 18.98 17.02 -10.60
C PRO A 448 17.66 16.34 -11.01
N LEU A 449 16.54 17.04 -10.82
CA LEU A 449 15.24 16.59 -11.34
C LEU A 449 15.24 16.61 -12.87
N ARG A 450 14.49 15.69 -13.48
CA ARG A 450 14.25 15.71 -14.94
C ARG A 450 13.38 16.90 -15.35
N SER A 451 13.49 17.28 -16.62
CA SER A 451 12.63 18.32 -17.20
C SER A 451 11.14 17.96 -17.13
N SER A 452 10.79 16.68 -17.29
CA SER A 452 9.41 16.18 -17.14
C SER A 452 8.90 16.30 -15.70
N GLN A 453 9.73 15.93 -14.70
CA GLN A 453 9.41 16.10 -13.28
C GLN A 453 9.20 17.57 -12.90
N MET A 454 10.09 18.47 -13.38
CA MET A 454 9.94 19.91 -13.15
C MET A 454 8.64 20.45 -13.76
N ARG A 455 8.31 20.05 -14.99
CA ARG A 455 7.07 20.46 -15.66
C ARG A 455 5.83 19.94 -14.94
N TYR A 456 5.83 18.66 -14.56
CA TYR A 456 4.74 18.04 -13.81
C TYR A 456 4.50 18.76 -12.48
N ALA A 457 5.55 18.89 -11.66
CA ALA A 457 5.48 19.55 -10.36
C ALA A 457 4.99 21.00 -10.48
N ALA A 458 5.45 21.73 -11.51
CA ALA A 458 4.99 23.09 -11.73
C ALA A 458 3.52 23.16 -12.16
N LEU A 459 3.08 22.24 -13.04
CA LEU A 459 1.71 22.19 -13.51
C LEU A 459 0.72 21.83 -12.40
N ASP A 460 1.08 20.92 -11.48
CA ASP A 460 0.18 20.48 -10.41
C ASP A 460 -0.14 21.62 -9.42
N ALA A 461 0.81 22.52 -9.15
CA ALA A 461 0.53 23.75 -8.40
C ALA A 461 -0.13 24.86 -9.26
N PHE A 462 0.35 25.08 -10.49
CA PHE A 462 -0.14 26.17 -11.35
C PHE A 462 -1.57 25.93 -11.86
N CYS A 463 -1.98 24.68 -12.06
CA CYS A 463 -3.35 24.37 -12.48
C CYS A 463 -4.41 24.77 -11.45
N LEU A 464 -4.03 24.89 -10.16
CA LEU A 464 -4.92 25.39 -9.10
C LEU A 464 -5.33 26.84 -9.35
N LEU A 465 -4.40 27.67 -9.84
CA LEU A 465 -4.66 29.05 -10.26
C LEU A 465 -5.59 29.08 -11.47
N GLN A 466 -5.37 28.21 -12.46
CA GLN A 466 -6.23 28.12 -13.64
C GLN A 466 -7.66 27.68 -13.27
N VAL A 467 -7.80 26.73 -12.35
CA VAL A 467 -9.09 26.31 -11.80
C VAL A 467 -9.78 27.46 -11.07
N TYR A 468 -9.05 28.21 -10.26
CA TYR A 468 -9.58 29.39 -9.56
C TYR A 468 -10.05 30.48 -10.52
N GLU A 469 -9.24 30.78 -11.56
CA GLU A 469 -9.58 31.73 -12.62
C GLU A 469 -10.89 31.34 -13.33
N GLU A 470 -11.04 30.07 -13.68
CA GLU A 470 -12.24 29.56 -14.35
C GLU A 470 -13.48 29.62 -13.45
N LEU A 471 -13.35 29.24 -12.18
CA LEU A 471 -14.44 29.36 -11.21
C LEU A 471 -14.83 30.82 -10.98
N PHE A 472 -13.86 31.74 -11.01
CA PHE A 472 -14.11 33.17 -10.87
C PHE A 472 -14.94 33.69 -12.05
N LYS A 473 -14.53 33.36 -13.28
CA LYS A 473 -15.27 33.73 -14.51
C LYS A 473 -16.70 33.20 -14.53
N ARG A 474 -16.91 31.96 -14.08
CA ARG A 474 -18.25 31.35 -14.00
C ARG A 474 -19.12 32.00 -12.93
N ALA A 475 -18.55 32.29 -11.77
CA ALA A 475 -19.26 32.97 -10.69
C ALA A 475 -19.70 34.37 -11.15
N GLU A 476 -18.80 35.13 -11.79
CA GLU A 476 -19.12 36.43 -12.37
C GLU A 476 -20.23 36.34 -13.43
N GLY A 477 -20.18 35.32 -14.29
CA GLY A 477 -21.23 35.06 -15.29
C GLY A 477 -22.61 34.71 -14.70
N GLU A 478 -22.67 34.32 -13.43
CA GLU A 478 -23.90 34.05 -12.67
C GLU A 478 -24.23 35.14 -11.64
N ASP A 479 -23.54 36.30 -11.70
CA ASP A 479 -23.67 37.43 -10.75
C ASP A 479 -23.41 37.01 -9.29
N MET A 480 -22.42 36.12 -9.10
CA MET A 480 -21.99 35.59 -7.81
C MET A 480 -20.56 36.04 -7.50
N ASN A 481 -20.26 36.28 -6.22
CA ASN A 481 -18.90 36.59 -5.77
C ASN A 481 -18.19 35.32 -5.27
N LEU A 482 -17.15 34.87 -6.00
CA LEU A 482 -16.39 33.67 -5.62
C LEU A 482 -15.73 33.81 -4.23
N ARG A 483 -15.27 35.00 -3.85
CA ARG A 483 -14.63 35.22 -2.54
C ARG A 483 -15.63 35.08 -1.41
N GLU A 484 -16.89 35.49 -1.61
CA GLU A 484 -17.97 35.27 -0.64
C GLU A 484 -18.33 33.78 -0.51
N LEU A 485 -18.40 33.05 -1.63
CA LEU A 485 -18.61 31.59 -1.62
C LEU A 485 -17.50 30.86 -0.86
N ILE A 486 -16.26 31.27 -1.08
CA ILE A 486 -15.09 30.79 -0.35
C ILE A 486 -15.25 31.05 1.16
N GLN A 487 -15.66 32.27 1.53
CA GLN A 487 -15.84 32.64 2.94
C GLN A 487 -16.99 31.88 3.60
N GLU A 488 -18.13 31.72 2.93
CA GLU A 488 -19.27 30.93 3.43
C GLU A 488 -18.85 29.48 3.74
N VAL A 489 -18.05 28.91 2.84
CA VAL A 489 -17.51 27.57 3.02
C VAL A 489 -16.58 27.51 4.23
N ARG A 490 -15.71 28.51 4.43
CA ARG A 490 -14.80 28.59 5.59
C ARG A 490 -15.57 28.76 6.90
N ASP A 491 -16.55 29.64 6.95
CA ASP A 491 -17.36 29.89 8.15
C ASP A 491 -18.14 28.64 8.55
N SER A 492 -18.67 27.91 7.57
CA SER A 492 -19.34 26.63 7.81
C SER A 492 -18.41 25.58 8.46
N GLU A 493 -17.10 25.67 8.22
CA GLU A 493 -16.09 24.80 8.84
C GLU A 493 -15.60 25.31 10.19
N ALA A 494 -15.45 26.62 10.37
CA ALA A 494 -15.09 27.24 11.65
C ALA A 494 -16.16 26.99 12.72
N VAL A 495 -17.44 27.14 12.37
CA VAL A 495 -18.59 26.83 13.26
C VAL A 495 -18.64 25.35 13.66
N ARG A 496 -18.12 24.45 12.82
CA ARG A 496 -17.97 23.02 13.16
C ARG A 496 -16.79 22.74 14.10
N ARG A 497 -15.76 23.60 14.10
CA ARG A 497 -14.54 23.46 14.92
C ARG A 497 -14.66 24.08 16.33
N ASP A 498 -15.45 25.14 16.50
CA ASP A 498 -15.62 25.85 17.79
C ASP A 498 -16.66 25.24 18.75
N LYS A 499 -17.40 24.22 18.32
CA LYS A 499 -18.13 23.38 19.27
C LYS A 499 -17.09 22.53 20.00
N PRO A 500 -16.98 22.56 21.34
CA PRO A 500 -16.12 21.62 22.04
C PRO A 500 -16.50 20.22 21.54
N ARG A 501 -15.52 19.47 21.04
CA ARG A 501 -15.69 18.04 20.80
C ARG A 501 -15.99 17.42 22.15
N LYS A 502 -17.26 17.44 22.55
CA LYS A 502 -17.82 16.40 23.39
C LYS A 502 -17.44 15.13 22.66
N TYR A 503 -16.68 14.26 23.32
CA TYR A 503 -16.69 12.86 22.99
C TYR A 503 -18.17 12.46 22.92
N LYS A 504 -18.71 12.43 21.71
CA LYS A 504 -19.96 11.78 21.42
C LYS A 504 -19.52 10.33 21.23
N PRO A 505 -19.77 9.43 22.18
CA PRO A 505 -19.82 8.03 21.82
C PRO A 505 -20.75 7.96 20.61
N GLN A 506 -20.26 7.29 19.56
CA GLN A 506 -21.09 6.89 18.42
C GLN A 506 -22.42 6.39 18.97
N HIS A 507 -23.51 7.00 18.51
CA HIS A 507 -24.90 6.73 18.86
C HIS A 507 -25.10 5.60 19.88
N LYS A 508 -25.26 5.95 21.17
CA LYS A 508 -26.11 5.14 22.04
C LYS A 508 -27.51 5.19 21.41
N PHE A 509 -27.84 4.15 20.63
CA PHE A 509 -29.21 3.81 20.32
C PHE A 509 -29.95 3.73 21.66
N ARG A 510 -30.99 4.54 21.82
CA ARG A 510 -32.02 4.24 22.82
C ARG A 510 -32.55 2.85 22.47
N PRO A 511 -32.58 1.88 23.38
CA PRO A 511 -33.37 0.68 23.19
C PRO A 511 -34.82 1.17 23.11
N GLN A 512 -35.38 1.24 21.91
CA GLN A 512 -36.80 0.92 21.81
C GLN A 512 -36.91 -0.57 22.08
N GLU A 513 -37.84 -0.89 22.97
CA GLU A 513 -38.06 -2.19 23.56
C GLU A 513 -37.88 -3.31 22.54
N ALA A 514 -37.05 -4.28 22.95
CA ALA A 514 -36.86 -5.51 22.24
C ALA A 514 -38.23 -6.19 22.05
N THR A 515 -38.72 -6.13 20.82
CA THR A 515 -39.65 -7.13 20.33
C THR A 515 -39.01 -7.80 19.13
N ASN A 516 -38.77 -9.10 19.34
CA ASN A 516 -38.41 -10.13 18.38
C ASN A 516 -36.95 -10.15 17.89
N SER A 517 -36.19 -11.03 18.54
CA SER A 517 -35.13 -11.82 17.93
C SER A 517 -35.55 -12.30 16.53
N VAL A 518 -35.03 -11.67 15.48
CA VAL A 518 -35.10 -12.25 14.14
C VAL A 518 -34.03 -13.33 14.09
N SER A 519 -34.48 -14.57 14.22
CA SER A 519 -33.72 -15.76 13.88
C SER A 519 -33.15 -15.60 12.48
N VAL A 520 -31.83 -15.74 12.35
CA VAL A 520 -31.16 -15.81 11.05
C VAL A 520 -31.70 -17.07 10.37
N VAL A 521 -32.60 -16.89 9.40
CA VAL A 521 -33.16 -17.97 8.59
C VAL A 521 -32.00 -18.56 7.77
N ARG A 522 -31.48 -19.70 8.23
CA ARG A 522 -30.55 -20.52 7.44
C ARG A 522 -31.35 -21.20 6.33
N PRO A 523 -30.82 -21.33 5.10
CA PRO A 523 -31.45 -22.16 4.09
C PRO A 523 -31.63 -23.59 4.64
N GLU A 524 -32.84 -24.15 4.58
CA GLU A 524 -33.11 -25.51 5.04
C GLU A 524 -32.50 -26.54 4.09
N ALA A 525 -32.56 -26.28 2.77
CA ALA A 525 -32.05 -27.14 1.71
C ALA A 525 -30.67 -26.70 1.17
N PRO A 526 -29.85 -27.62 0.62
CA PRO A 526 -28.61 -27.29 -0.09
C PRO A 526 -28.87 -26.54 -1.40
N ILE A 527 -28.04 -25.54 -1.72
CA ILE A 527 -28.16 -24.72 -2.94
C ILE A 527 -27.12 -25.16 -3.97
N PRO A 528 -27.48 -25.51 -5.22
CA PRO A 528 -26.50 -25.78 -6.27
C PRO A 528 -25.64 -24.55 -6.59
N ALA A 529 -24.33 -24.73 -6.85
CA ALA A 529 -23.42 -23.63 -7.19
C ALA A 529 -23.89 -22.76 -8.37
N SER A 530 -24.61 -23.35 -9.33
CA SER A 530 -25.20 -22.64 -10.49
C SER A 530 -26.34 -21.68 -10.12
N GLU A 531 -27.01 -21.90 -8.99
CA GLU A 531 -28.14 -21.10 -8.52
C GLU A 531 -27.72 -20.04 -7.50
N PHE A 532 -26.54 -20.20 -6.90
CA PHE A 532 -26.01 -19.21 -5.97
C PHE A 532 -25.38 -18.04 -6.73
N LYS A 533 -25.90 -16.83 -6.53
CA LYS A 533 -25.39 -15.60 -7.16
C LYS A 533 -24.91 -14.60 -6.12
N VAL A 534 -23.75 -14.02 -6.37
CA VAL A 534 -23.07 -13.13 -5.42
C VAL A 534 -22.69 -11.81 -6.09
N VAL A 535 -22.71 -10.75 -5.29
CA VAL A 535 -21.95 -9.53 -5.55
C VAL A 535 -20.92 -9.33 -4.43
N ALA A 536 -19.64 -9.37 -4.80
CA ALA A 536 -18.50 -9.16 -3.93
C ALA A 536 -18.05 -7.69 -4.02
N ASP A 537 -17.85 -7.04 -2.87
CA ASP A 537 -17.23 -5.71 -2.85
C ASP A 537 -15.73 -5.78 -3.23
N SER A 538 -15.11 -4.61 -3.43
CA SER A 538 -13.69 -4.52 -3.78
C SER A 538 -12.76 -5.01 -2.67
N MET A 539 -13.23 -5.09 -1.42
CA MET A 539 -12.44 -5.53 -0.26
C MET A 539 -12.30 -7.05 -0.19
N VAL A 540 -13.23 -7.79 -0.81
CA VAL A 540 -13.24 -9.26 -0.85
C VAL A 540 -12.99 -9.81 -2.27
N LEU A 541 -12.23 -9.07 -3.10
CA LEU A 541 -11.85 -9.43 -4.47
C LEU A 541 -11.29 -10.87 -4.57
N GLY A 542 -10.40 -11.24 -3.65
CA GLY A 542 -9.78 -12.57 -3.62
C GLY A 542 -10.80 -13.70 -3.45
N LEU A 543 -11.80 -13.51 -2.58
CA LEU A 543 -12.92 -14.43 -2.43
C LEU A 543 -13.78 -14.46 -3.69
N GLY A 544 -14.03 -13.31 -4.31
CA GLY A 544 -14.79 -13.21 -5.55
C GLY A 544 -14.23 -14.08 -6.68
N HIS A 545 -12.91 -14.08 -6.87
CA HIS A 545 -12.26 -14.96 -7.85
C HIS A 545 -12.35 -16.45 -7.49
N GLN A 546 -12.28 -16.80 -6.20
CA GLN A 546 -12.46 -18.18 -5.75
C GLN A 546 -13.88 -18.69 -5.99
N LEU A 547 -14.90 -17.85 -5.76
CA LEU A 547 -16.29 -18.19 -6.06
C LEU A 547 -16.51 -18.44 -7.56
N ARG A 548 -15.92 -17.61 -8.44
CA ARG A 548 -15.96 -17.85 -9.89
C ARG A 548 -15.31 -19.16 -10.30
N LEU A 549 -14.20 -19.55 -9.66
CA LEU A 549 -13.56 -20.86 -9.88
C LEU A 549 -14.51 -22.02 -9.55
N CYS A 550 -15.36 -21.86 -8.53
CA CYS A 550 -16.39 -22.82 -8.15
C CYS A 550 -17.62 -22.84 -9.09
N GLY A 551 -17.64 -22.01 -10.13
CA GLY A 551 -18.80 -21.90 -11.04
C GLY A 551 -19.92 -20.99 -10.53
N ILE A 552 -19.72 -20.30 -9.40
CA ILE A 552 -20.70 -19.40 -8.79
C ILE A 552 -20.72 -18.07 -9.53
N ASP A 553 -21.91 -17.62 -9.91
CA ASP A 553 -22.10 -16.34 -10.61
C ASP A 553 -21.75 -15.17 -9.68
N THR A 554 -20.55 -14.60 -9.87
CA THR A 554 -20.01 -13.60 -8.94
C THR A 554 -19.65 -12.31 -9.68
N VAL A 555 -20.41 -11.26 -9.44
CA VAL A 555 -20.04 -9.88 -9.81
C VAL A 555 -19.06 -9.37 -8.77
N ILE A 556 -17.92 -8.83 -9.21
CA ILE A 556 -16.96 -8.22 -8.30
C ILE A 556 -16.93 -6.73 -8.63
N LEU A 557 -17.19 -5.89 -7.63
CA LEU A 557 -17.22 -4.44 -7.81
C LEU A 557 -15.79 -3.90 -7.91
N GLN A 558 -15.58 -2.99 -8.86
CA GLN A 558 -14.29 -2.34 -9.09
C GLN A 558 -14.03 -1.21 -8.08
N GLN A 559 -12.76 -0.85 -7.88
CA GLN A 559 -12.35 0.19 -6.94
C GLN A 559 -12.85 1.58 -7.40
N GLY A 560 -13.92 2.05 -6.74
CA GLY A 560 -14.62 3.30 -7.09
C GLY A 560 -16.09 3.11 -7.46
N GLU A 561 -16.57 1.87 -7.64
CA GLU A 561 -18.00 1.60 -7.72
C GLU A 561 -18.63 1.78 -6.32
N HIS A 562 -19.71 2.57 -6.24
CA HIS A 562 -20.34 2.90 -4.98
C HIS A 562 -21.10 1.70 -4.38
N HIS A 563 -21.15 1.61 -3.05
CA HIS A 563 -21.84 0.55 -2.30
C HIS A 563 -23.35 0.44 -2.65
N ASP A 564 -23.96 1.49 -3.21
CA ASP A 564 -25.34 1.46 -3.71
C ASP A 564 -25.51 0.55 -4.93
N GLN A 565 -24.46 0.31 -5.72
CA GLN A 565 -24.46 -0.63 -6.84
C GLN A 565 -24.61 -2.08 -6.37
N ALA A 566 -23.98 -2.44 -5.24
CA ALA A 566 -24.16 -3.76 -4.63
C ALA A 566 -25.63 -4.00 -4.26
N VAL A 567 -26.29 -2.98 -3.68
CA VAL A 567 -27.71 -3.03 -3.29
C VAL A 567 -28.61 -3.11 -4.52
N LYS A 568 -28.33 -2.30 -5.57
CA LYS A 568 -29.06 -2.34 -6.84
C LYS A 568 -28.99 -3.71 -7.50
N LEU A 569 -27.79 -4.31 -7.57
CA LEU A 569 -27.59 -5.65 -8.13
C LEU A 569 -28.25 -6.73 -7.27
N SER A 570 -28.18 -6.60 -5.94
CA SER A 570 -28.85 -7.50 -5.01
C SER A 570 -30.37 -7.51 -5.23
N HIS A 571 -30.99 -6.34 -5.34
CA HIS A 571 -32.45 -6.24 -5.59
C HIS A 571 -32.85 -6.65 -7.00
N LYS A 572 -32.04 -6.34 -8.01
CA LYS A 572 -32.37 -6.60 -9.42
C LYS A 572 -32.19 -8.07 -9.81
N GLU A 573 -31.14 -8.72 -9.31
CA GLU A 573 -30.71 -10.05 -9.77
C GLU A 573 -30.73 -11.10 -8.65
N ASP A 574 -31.29 -10.75 -7.48
CA ASP A 574 -31.35 -11.59 -6.27
C ASP A 574 -29.96 -12.11 -5.86
N ARG A 575 -28.96 -11.23 -5.89
CA ARG A 575 -27.57 -11.54 -5.52
C ARG A 575 -27.32 -11.33 -4.03
N VAL A 576 -26.63 -12.28 -3.40
CA VAL A 576 -26.11 -12.13 -2.04
C VAL A 576 -24.92 -11.16 -2.05
N ILE A 577 -24.95 -10.16 -1.16
CA ILE A 577 -23.86 -9.21 -0.99
C ILE A 577 -22.80 -9.79 -0.05
N LEU A 578 -21.58 -9.94 -0.53
CA LEU A 578 -20.40 -10.31 0.24
C LEU A 578 -19.56 -9.06 0.50
N THR A 579 -19.44 -8.66 1.76
CA THR A 579 -18.76 -7.42 2.17
C THR A 579 -18.21 -7.55 3.59
N SER A 580 -17.42 -6.58 4.05
CA SER A 580 -16.72 -6.66 5.34
C SER A 580 -16.67 -5.31 6.06
N GLY A 581 -16.61 -5.34 7.40
CA GLY A 581 -16.37 -4.16 8.23
C GLY A 581 -17.43 -3.06 8.08
N ALA A 582 -16.99 -1.81 7.91
CA ALA A 582 -17.88 -0.65 7.87
C ALA A 582 -18.92 -0.72 6.72
N ALA A 583 -18.57 -1.36 5.61
CA ALA A 583 -19.45 -1.55 4.46
C ALA A 583 -20.63 -2.49 4.80
N PHE A 584 -20.38 -3.60 5.50
CA PHE A 584 -21.43 -4.49 5.99
C PHE A 584 -22.43 -3.76 6.91
N GLN A 585 -21.93 -2.99 7.87
CA GLN A 585 -22.77 -2.24 8.82
C GLN A 585 -23.67 -1.22 8.12
N LYS A 586 -23.20 -0.62 7.02
CA LYS A 586 -23.96 0.32 6.20
C LYS A 586 -24.95 -0.36 5.28
N LEU A 587 -24.63 -1.53 4.72
CA LEU A 587 -25.44 -2.18 3.69
C LEU A 587 -26.56 -3.05 4.26
N LYS A 588 -26.37 -3.64 5.45
CA LYS A 588 -27.36 -4.51 6.08
C LYS A 588 -28.73 -3.86 6.36
N GLN A 589 -28.80 -2.53 6.37
CA GLN A 589 -30.06 -1.79 6.54
C GLN A 589 -30.88 -1.64 5.24
N TYR A 590 -30.30 -1.96 4.08
CA TYR A 590 -30.93 -1.77 2.77
C TYR A 590 -31.32 -3.08 2.08
N VAL A 591 -30.98 -4.23 2.66
CA VAL A 591 -31.25 -5.56 2.13
C VAL A 591 -31.73 -6.50 3.25
N ARG A 592 -32.41 -7.58 2.87
CA ARG A 592 -32.85 -8.61 3.83
C ARG A 592 -31.62 -9.26 4.49
N PRO A 593 -31.65 -9.66 5.77
CA PRO A 593 -30.50 -10.28 6.45
C PRO A 593 -29.89 -11.48 5.73
N VAL A 594 -30.70 -12.27 5.01
CA VAL A 594 -30.23 -13.43 4.22
C VAL A 594 -29.43 -13.02 2.97
N MET A 595 -29.63 -11.80 2.46
CA MET A 595 -29.02 -11.29 1.22
C MET A 595 -27.70 -10.58 1.44
N ILE A 596 -27.11 -10.65 2.64
CA ILE A 596 -25.82 -10.05 2.96
C ILE A 596 -25.03 -10.90 3.95
N PHE A 597 -23.74 -11.03 3.72
CA PHE A 597 -22.82 -11.79 4.56
C PHE A 597 -21.58 -10.97 4.91
N GLU A 598 -21.24 -10.92 6.20
CA GLU A 598 -20.02 -10.28 6.70
C GLU A 598 -18.83 -11.23 6.56
N VAL A 599 -17.93 -10.92 5.64
CA VAL A 599 -16.70 -11.68 5.41
C VAL A 599 -15.64 -11.24 6.41
N ASN A 600 -15.01 -12.21 7.08
CA ASN A 600 -13.86 -11.96 7.93
C ASN A 600 -12.58 -11.78 7.09
N ASN A 601 -12.16 -10.52 6.91
CA ASN A 601 -10.95 -10.16 6.17
C ASN A 601 -9.62 -10.62 6.82
N LEU A 602 -9.66 -11.09 8.07
CA LEU A 602 -8.47 -11.65 8.73
C LEU A 602 -8.17 -13.08 8.25
N LEU A 603 -9.14 -13.76 7.65
CA LEU A 603 -8.98 -15.12 7.13
C LEU A 603 -8.43 -15.10 5.69
N PRO A 604 -7.59 -16.07 5.30
CA PRO A 604 -7.22 -16.27 3.90
C PRO A 604 -8.46 -16.52 3.02
N ALA A 605 -8.41 -16.14 1.74
CA ALA A 605 -9.54 -16.27 0.80
C ALA A 605 -10.14 -17.70 0.73
N LYS A 606 -9.33 -18.73 1.02
CA LYS A 606 -9.77 -20.13 1.08
C LYS A 606 -10.71 -20.41 2.25
N GLU A 607 -10.38 -19.88 3.42
CA GLU A 607 -11.21 -20.03 4.61
C GLU A 607 -12.46 -19.17 4.50
N GLN A 608 -12.33 -17.97 3.91
CA GLN A 608 -13.49 -17.14 3.56
C GLN A 608 -14.46 -17.90 2.63
N LEU A 609 -13.95 -18.54 1.59
CA LEU A 609 -14.77 -19.37 0.68
C LEU A 609 -15.52 -20.45 1.46
N LYS A 610 -14.82 -21.21 2.30
CA LYS A 610 -15.43 -22.27 3.12
C LYS A 610 -16.56 -21.71 3.99
N THR A 611 -16.32 -20.60 4.69
CA THR A 611 -17.34 -19.99 5.56
C THR A 611 -18.60 -19.57 4.82
N VAL A 612 -18.47 -19.06 3.58
CA VAL A 612 -19.61 -18.64 2.75
C VAL A 612 -20.38 -19.86 2.25
N LEU A 613 -19.68 -20.87 1.73
CA LEU A 613 -20.32 -22.09 1.20
C LEU A 613 -21.06 -22.86 2.31
N GLU A 614 -20.46 -22.97 3.50
CA GLU A 614 -21.10 -23.61 4.66
C GLU A 614 -22.31 -22.81 5.17
N HIS A 615 -22.22 -21.48 5.19
CA HIS A 615 -23.32 -20.62 5.64
C HIS A 615 -24.56 -20.76 4.75
N TYR A 616 -24.35 -20.75 3.44
CA TYR A 616 -25.43 -20.83 2.44
C TYR A 616 -25.73 -22.27 1.99
N LYS A 617 -25.05 -23.27 2.56
CA LYS A 617 -25.14 -24.70 2.17
C LYS A 617 -24.99 -24.91 0.66
N VAL A 618 -24.02 -24.22 0.05
CA VAL A 618 -23.78 -24.29 -1.39
C VAL A 618 -23.04 -25.58 -1.73
N VAL A 619 -23.59 -26.36 -2.65
CA VAL A 619 -23.02 -27.63 -3.13
C VAL A 619 -22.33 -27.40 -4.47
N ILE A 620 -21.05 -27.74 -4.52
CA ILE A 620 -20.24 -27.67 -5.74
C ILE A 620 -20.04 -29.09 -6.27
N LYS A 621 -20.30 -29.28 -7.57
CA LYS A 621 -20.00 -30.50 -8.31
C LYS A 621 -18.75 -30.32 -9.17
N GLU A 622 -18.16 -31.42 -9.60
CA GLU A 622 -16.95 -31.39 -10.44
C GLU A 622 -17.21 -30.67 -11.78
N GLU A 623 -18.42 -30.80 -12.35
CA GLU A 623 -18.80 -30.07 -13.56
C GLU A 623 -18.93 -28.54 -13.37
N ASN A 624 -19.00 -28.04 -12.13
CA ASN A 624 -19.08 -26.60 -11.87
C ASN A 624 -17.69 -25.93 -11.89
N LEU A 625 -16.62 -26.70 -11.71
CA LEU A 625 -15.28 -26.13 -11.63
C LEU A 625 -14.88 -25.56 -12.99
N LEU A 626 -14.47 -24.29 -12.98
CA LEU A 626 -14.11 -23.53 -14.19
C LEU A 626 -15.23 -23.40 -15.23
N SER A 627 -16.49 -23.66 -14.85
CA SER A 627 -17.64 -23.35 -15.71
C SER A 627 -17.81 -21.84 -15.93
N ARG A 628 -17.15 -21.00 -15.11
CA ARG A 628 -17.11 -19.55 -15.25
C ARG A 628 -15.69 -19.00 -15.32
N CYS A 629 -15.53 -17.95 -16.11
CA CYS A 629 -14.28 -17.23 -16.29
C CYS A 629 -13.96 -16.41 -15.05
N THR A 630 -12.82 -16.70 -14.42
CA THR A 630 -12.36 -16.01 -13.21
C THR A 630 -12.14 -14.51 -13.43
N ALA A 631 -11.83 -14.10 -14.66
CA ALA A 631 -11.60 -12.70 -15.03
C ALA A 631 -12.91 -11.92 -15.26
N CYS A 632 -13.80 -12.41 -16.13
CA CYS A 632 -14.98 -11.65 -16.59
C CYS A 632 -16.34 -12.23 -16.16
N ASN A 633 -16.35 -13.30 -15.36
CA ASN A 633 -17.53 -14.05 -14.93
C ASN A 633 -18.36 -14.69 -16.06
N GLY A 634 -17.82 -14.76 -17.29
CA GLY A 634 -18.50 -15.39 -18.44
C GLY A 634 -18.57 -16.91 -18.28
N ASP A 635 -19.67 -17.52 -18.73
CA ASP A 635 -20.00 -18.94 -18.55
C ASP A 635 -19.81 -19.79 -19.83
N ASN A 636 -19.22 -19.20 -20.87
CA ASN A 636 -19.03 -19.84 -22.16
C ASN A 636 -17.56 -19.85 -22.57
N TYR A 637 -17.09 -21.00 -23.04
CA TYR A 637 -15.73 -21.26 -23.47
C TYR A 637 -15.74 -21.98 -24.81
N ALA A 638 -14.83 -21.56 -25.69
CA ALA A 638 -14.47 -22.32 -26.88
C ALA A 638 -13.33 -23.29 -26.52
N LEU A 639 -13.51 -24.57 -26.83
CA LEU A 639 -12.48 -25.59 -26.66
C LEU A 639 -11.55 -25.62 -27.88
N VAL A 640 -10.43 -24.89 -27.80
CA VAL A 640 -9.47 -24.75 -28.90
C VAL A 640 -8.35 -25.80 -28.77
N PRO A 641 -8.14 -26.68 -29.77
CA PRO A 641 -7.07 -27.67 -29.77
C PRO A 641 -5.69 -27.03 -29.73
N GLN A 642 -4.72 -27.76 -29.18
CA GLN A 642 -3.33 -27.33 -29.08
C GLN A 642 -2.72 -26.92 -30.44
N GLU A 643 -3.04 -27.64 -31.52
CA GLU A 643 -2.54 -27.34 -32.86
C GLU A 643 -2.94 -25.93 -33.31
N ASP A 644 -4.21 -25.58 -33.11
CA ASP A 644 -4.74 -24.29 -33.55
C ASP A 644 -4.29 -23.17 -32.62
N MET A 645 -4.16 -23.43 -31.32
CA MET A 645 -3.51 -22.50 -30.39
C MET A 645 -2.05 -22.22 -30.75
N ARG A 646 -1.30 -23.21 -31.29
CA ARG A 646 0.06 -22.98 -31.78
C ARG A 646 0.08 -22.12 -33.04
N LYS A 647 -0.86 -22.31 -33.97
CA LYS A 647 -0.99 -21.46 -35.17
C LYS A 647 -1.22 -19.99 -34.80
N LEU A 648 -2.00 -19.73 -33.75
CA LEU A 648 -2.16 -18.38 -33.19
C LEU A 648 -0.83 -17.77 -32.70
N CYS A 649 0.09 -18.60 -32.17
CA CYS A 649 1.37 -18.16 -31.62
C CYS A 649 2.45 -17.93 -32.69
N THR A 650 2.51 -18.83 -33.68
CA THR A 650 3.52 -18.79 -34.74
C THR A 650 3.03 -17.88 -35.87
N ARG A 651 3.24 -16.57 -35.70
CA ARG A 651 2.97 -15.57 -36.76
C ARG A 651 3.65 -16.01 -38.06
N SER A 652 2.86 -16.36 -39.07
CA SER A 652 3.33 -16.48 -40.44
C SER A 652 2.39 -15.70 -41.33
N GLY A 653 2.93 -14.76 -42.10
CA GLY A 653 2.20 -13.94 -43.07
C GLY A 653 1.68 -14.76 -44.26
N ALA A 654 0.81 -15.73 -44.00
CA ALA A 654 0.11 -16.49 -45.00
C ALA A 654 -1.08 -15.66 -45.52
N ARG A 655 -1.18 -15.53 -46.84
CA ARG A 655 -2.16 -14.67 -47.55
C ARG A 655 -3.57 -15.26 -47.63
N HIS A 656 -3.95 -16.18 -46.72
CA HIS A 656 -5.24 -16.88 -46.77
C HIS A 656 -5.91 -16.93 -45.38
N ARG A 657 -7.13 -16.39 -45.33
CA ARG A 657 -8.00 -16.37 -44.15
C ARG A 657 -8.42 -17.80 -43.76
N GLU A 658 -7.90 -18.32 -42.65
CA GLU A 658 -8.29 -19.62 -42.07
C GLU A 658 -9.20 -19.40 -40.85
N THR A 659 -10.44 -19.85 -40.91
CA THR A 659 -11.41 -19.79 -39.81
C THR A 659 -11.81 -21.19 -39.36
N ARG A 660 -11.92 -21.42 -38.05
CA ARG A 660 -12.40 -22.67 -37.45
C ARG A 660 -13.54 -22.42 -36.47
N THR A 661 -14.46 -23.38 -36.36
CA THR A 661 -15.62 -23.28 -35.46
C THR A 661 -15.44 -24.21 -34.26
N TYR A 662 -15.56 -23.67 -33.05
CA TYR A 662 -15.50 -24.41 -31.78
C TYR A 662 -16.75 -24.09 -30.95
N ASP A 663 -17.54 -25.11 -30.62
CA ASP A 663 -18.71 -24.97 -29.73
C ASP A 663 -19.65 -23.80 -30.13
N ALA A 664 -19.88 -23.67 -31.45
CA ALA A 664 -20.65 -22.61 -32.11
C ALA A 664 -20.00 -21.22 -32.26
N HIS A 665 -18.73 -21.05 -31.88
CA HIS A 665 -17.98 -19.79 -32.05
C HIS A 665 -16.96 -19.91 -33.18
N VAL A 666 -16.97 -18.97 -34.12
CA VAL A 666 -16.00 -18.94 -35.22
C VAL A 666 -14.77 -18.17 -34.78
N LEU A 667 -13.61 -18.82 -34.76
CA LEU A 667 -12.31 -18.24 -34.49
C LEU A 667 -11.54 -18.06 -35.81
N ASP A 668 -11.15 -16.82 -36.09
CA ASP A 668 -10.22 -16.49 -37.17
C ASP A 668 -8.79 -16.68 -36.64
N LEU A 669 -8.08 -17.67 -37.21
CA LEU A 669 -6.73 -18.05 -36.76
C LEU A 669 -5.65 -17.04 -37.18
N GLU A 670 -5.98 -16.12 -38.09
CA GLU A 670 -5.06 -15.06 -38.54
C GLU A 670 -5.16 -13.83 -37.64
N SER A 671 -6.38 -13.36 -37.40
CA SER A 671 -6.63 -12.22 -36.50
C SER A 671 -6.63 -12.59 -35.01
N ALA A 672 -6.63 -13.89 -34.70
CA ALA A 672 -6.80 -14.42 -33.35
C ALA A 672 -8.07 -13.93 -32.66
N CYS A 673 -9.15 -13.67 -33.42
CA CYS A 673 -10.39 -13.09 -32.92
C CYS A 673 -11.58 -14.02 -33.18
N PHE A 674 -12.48 -14.11 -32.21
CA PHE A 674 -13.81 -14.67 -32.44
C PHE A 674 -14.67 -13.74 -33.31
N ASP A 675 -15.73 -14.27 -33.90
CA ASP A 675 -16.76 -13.55 -34.67
C ASP A 675 -17.29 -12.26 -34.00
N GLY A 676 -17.32 -12.21 -32.67
CA GLY A 676 -17.67 -11.01 -31.88
C GLY A 676 -16.54 -9.96 -31.72
N GLY A 677 -15.39 -10.11 -32.37
CA GLY A 677 -14.23 -9.22 -32.25
C GLY A 677 -13.40 -9.43 -30.97
N VAL A 678 -13.68 -10.49 -30.21
CA VAL A 678 -12.94 -10.82 -28.97
C VAL A 678 -11.64 -11.53 -29.32
N ARG A 679 -10.50 -10.88 -29.04
CA ARG A 679 -9.16 -11.43 -29.29
C ARG A 679 -8.76 -12.45 -28.23
N VAL A 680 -8.26 -13.60 -28.66
CA VAL A 680 -7.68 -14.64 -27.79
C VAL A 680 -6.39 -14.12 -27.15
N GLN A 681 -6.33 -14.15 -25.81
CA GLN A 681 -5.20 -13.66 -25.01
C GLN A 681 -4.11 -14.74 -24.85
N TRP A 682 -3.63 -15.27 -25.97
CA TRP A 682 -2.66 -16.37 -25.98
C TRP A 682 -1.26 -15.93 -25.54
N GLU A 683 -0.92 -14.63 -25.62
CA GLU A 683 0.38 -14.07 -25.22
C GLU A 683 0.68 -14.29 -23.73
N SER A 684 -0.37 -14.45 -22.92
CA SER A 684 -0.25 -14.80 -21.50
C SER A 684 0.04 -16.29 -21.25
N CYS A 685 0.11 -17.12 -22.30
CA CYS A 685 0.28 -18.57 -22.24
C CYS A 685 1.54 -18.97 -23.00
N ALA A 686 2.53 -19.59 -22.32
CA ALA A 686 3.72 -20.17 -22.95
C ALA A 686 3.39 -21.49 -23.67
N ILE A 687 2.55 -21.42 -24.71
CA ILE A 687 1.93 -22.58 -25.40
C ILE A 687 2.98 -23.54 -25.98
N GLU A 688 4.14 -23.03 -26.41
CA GLU A 688 5.27 -23.83 -26.90
C GLU A 688 5.84 -24.80 -25.84
N ARG A 689 5.68 -24.48 -24.55
CA ARG A 689 6.13 -25.30 -23.41
C ARG A 689 5.03 -26.22 -22.86
N MET A 690 3.82 -26.14 -23.42
CA MET A 690 2.63 -26.86 -22.97
C MET A 690 2.27 -28.03 -23.90
N SER A 691 3.28 -28.77 -24.37
CA SER A 691 3.11 -29.92 -25.28
C SER A 691 2.18 -31.03 -24.74
N HIS A 692 1.96 -31.07 -23.42
CA HIS A 692 1.12 -32.04 -22.71
C HIS A 692 -0.36 -31.62 -22.58
N VAL A 693 -0.75 -30.45 -23.09
CA VAL A 693 -2.12 -29.94 -23.02
C VAL A 693 -2.81 -30.16 -24.35
N ASP A 694 -3.85 -30.99 -24.39
CA ASP A 694 -4.56 -31.31 -25.64
C ASP A 694 -5.51 -30.18 -26.09
N THR A 695 -6.20 -29.56 -25.12
CA THR A 695 -7.26 -28.57 -25.39
C THR A 695 -7.21 -27.40 -24.41
N PHE A 696 -7.40 -26.19 -24.94
CA PHE A 696 -7.48 -24.94 -24.18
C PHE A 696 -8.92 -24.45 -24.12
N HIS A 697 -9.35 -24.01 -22.94
CA HIS A 697 -10.66 -23.38 -22.73
C HIS A 697 -10.47 -21.87 -22.88
N VAL A 698 -10.97 -21.31 -23.98
CA VAL A 698 -10.83 -19.88 -24.29
C VAL A 698 -12.16 -19.19 -24.02
N CYS A 699 -12.18 -18.23 -23.08
CA CYS A 699 -13.39 -17.51 -22.74
C CYS A 699 -13.81 -16.61 -23.91
N VAL A 700 -14.98 -16.87 -24.49
CA VAL A 700 -15.45 -16.14 -25.68
C VAL A 700 -15.86 -14.68 -25.38
N LYS A 701 -16.01 -14.31 -24.11
CA LYS A 701 -16.36 -12.95 -23.67
C LYS A 701 -15.16 -12.03 -23.49
N CYS A 702 -14.00 -12.56 -23.12
CA CYS A 702 -12.81 -11.73 -22.82
C CYS A 702 -11.51 -12.25 -23.43
N GLY A 703 -11.52 -13.42 -24.09
CA GLY A 703 -10.35 -14.03 -24.70
C GLY A 703 -9.40 -14.74 -23.73
N LYS A 704 -9.70 -14.76 -22.42
CA LYS A 704 -8.82 -15.40 -21.42
C LYS A 704 -8.72 -16.91 -21.65
N VAL A 705 -7.50 -17.42 -21.64
CA VAL A 705 -7.18 -18.82 -21.93
C VAL A 705 -6.94 -19.61 -20.64
N TYR A 706 -7.54 -20.79 -20.52
CA TYR A 706 -7.36 -21.74 -19.42
C TYR A 706 -7.03 -23.13 -19.97
N TRP A 707 -6.38 -23.99 -19.19
CA TRP A 707 -6.05 -25.35 -19.61
C TRP A 707 -6.00 -26.34 -18.44
N GLU A 708 -6.09 -27.63 -18.76
CA GLU A 708 -5.90 -28.73 -17.82
C GLU A 708 -4.41 -28.90 -17.45
N GLY A 709 -3.91 -28.00 -16.60
CA GLY A 709 -2.54 -28.00 -16.07
C GLY A 709 -2.45 -28.32 -14.58
N SER A 710 -1.24 -28.19 -14.01
CA SER A 710 -1.00 -28.37 -12.57
C SER A 710 -1.84 -27.44 -11.69
N HIS A 711 -2.36 -26.33 -12.22
CA HIS A 711 -3.26 -25.42 -11.53
C HIS A 711 -4.67 -26.00 -11.37
N ARG A 712 -5.27 -26.55 -12.43
CA ARG A 712 -6.59 -27.21 -12.39
C ARG A 712 -6.55 -28.49 -11.54
N ARG A 713 -5.47 -29.27 -11.63
CA ARG A 713 -5.24 -30.42 -10.72
C ARG A 713 -5.09 -29.98 -9.26
N ARG A 714 -4.37 -28.89 -8.99
CA ARG A 714 -4.26 -28.31 -7.64
C ARG A 714 -5.60 -27.80 -7.12
N VAL A 715 -6.41 -27.14 -7.96
CA VAL A 715 -7.77 -26.69 -7.61
C VAL A 715 -8.68 -27.88 -7.33
N ASN A 716 -8.70 -28.91 -8.18
CA ASN A 716 -9.48 -30.13 -7.97
C ASN A 716 -9.02 -30.87 -6.70
N GLN A 717 -7.71 -31.03 -6.48
CA GLN A 717 -7.16 -31.65 -5.27
C GLN A 717 -7.45 -30.81 -4.02
N GLN A 718 -7.41 -29.48 -4.12
CA GLN A 718 -7.71 -28.53 -3.05
C GLN A 718 -9.19 -28.57 -2.65
N MET A 719 -10.10 -28.57 -3.64
CA MET A 719 -11.55 -28.65 -3.41
C MET A 719 -11.96 -30.02 -2.86
N ARG A 720 -11.32 -31.11 -3.31
CA ARG A 720 -11.47 -32.47 -2.75
C ARG A 720 -10.92 -32.57 -1.32
N SER A 721 -9.76 -31.96 -1.02
CA SER A 721 -9.16 -31.97 0.34
C SER A 721 -9.94 -31.15 1.38
N SER A 722 -10.84 -30.27 0.93
CA SER A 722 -11.64 -29.41 1.80
C SER A 722 -13.06 -29.95 2.04
N ASN A 723 -13.40 -31.16 1.54
CA ASN A 723 -14.76 -31.73 1.53
C ASN A 723 -15.82 -30.83 0.88
N LEU A 724 -15.43 -29.97 -0.07
CA LEU A 724 -16.34 -28.98 -0.71
C LEU A 724 -16.98 -29.49 -2.01
N ILE A 725 -16.51 -30.62 -2.57
CA ILE A 725 -17.13 -31.28 -3.72
C ILE A 725 -17.92 -32.49 -3.23
N ALA A 726 -19.19 -32.60 -3.63
CA ALA A 726 -19.97 -33.80 -3.37
C ALA A 726 -19.32 -35.00 -4.08
N GLY A 727 -18.95 -36.05 -3.33
CA GLY A 727 -18.39 -37.27 -3.91
C GLY A 727 -19.43 -38.01 -4.78
N PRO A 728 -19.00 -38.85 -5.74
CA PRO A 728 -19.91 -39.72 -6.48
C PRO A 728 -20.49 -40.75 -5.50
N GLY A 729 -21.65 -40.44 -4.89
CA GLY A 729 -22.31 -41.28 -3.91
C GLY A 729 -23.16 -40.57 -2.85
N GLN A 730 -23.18 -39.24 -2.77
CA GLN A 730 -24.00 -38.50 -1.77
C GLN A 730 -25.31 -37.88 -2.33
N ALA A 731 -25.76 -38.30 -3.51
CA ALA A 731 -26.99 -37.78 -4.14
C ALA A 731 -28.24 -38.65 -3.92
N SER A 732 -28.24 -39.53 -2.91
CA SER A 732 -29.42 -40.32 -2.56
C SER A 732 -29.43 -40.61 -1.07
N GLU A 733 -29.98 -39.67 -0.30
CA GLU A 733 -30.78 -39.89 0.91
C GLU A 733 -31.73 -38.70 1.10
#